data_AF-A0A7J5TL02-F1
#
_entry.id   AF-A0A7J5TL02-F1
#
_cell.length_a   1.000
_cell.length_b   1.000
_cell.length_c   1.000
_cell.angle_alpha   90.00
_cell.angle_beta   90.00
_cell.angle_gamma   90.00
#
_symmetry.space_group_name_H-M   'P 1'
#
loop_
_entity.id
_entity.type
_entity.pdbx_description
1 polymer ?
#
loop_
_entity_poly.entity_id
_entity_poly.type
_entity_poly.pdbx_seq_one_letter_code
_entity_poly.pdbx_strand_id
1 'polypeptide(L)'
;MADKKDLSEAQSYSRRRLVTAFTSGIPDGVELMPKKNQTPVIVGVGLTIIAMLISMFYGIISPSLPSGWENNKLIVAKGSAARYVSSHGTLHPVINAISARLLIPSSDFKVLTVADDQLKGIPIGSTIGILGAPDSLPDRDNLITGSIRSCTSEHGLDTTVSNANARKQTSREAIVASVDGIDYLVTGSHRYQLPSEPTSRDAYLRALGIPQTAVITATTQWINLFEQGDAMEPIALHNEGEIIGVHGVDVTVGGVVQQQGDARQTRYVVMPDGSLSALSDFTYGLYIIGKPERLTQPRTLSATDFQYFSNSATSVIPDTWPVDALVSAQGRSSACAVYPLHSSGKATPSHAQLAVTGDYGASTDGSHSDSVTMRDGAGALVRAAIGTSDKGTVFAIDSTGTAYPVPEASEEILKRLGYSGNDVRTIPRAWIDVFPQGVQLTTAAAGSAPTVSAESKGMSVDAAVADGQEQCQAGVENYITQRPWTNDLFDPDTLHQQSTGKGVTVAVIDSGVDVDNPHLKDAVVPGVSYLQEDPTNGTTDTYSHGTAVAGIIAARNVQGSSVQGLAPEATILPIRVFENIREENGRQTGAPSMETVSQAIIYAVDHHAQIINISLSDTRDIPQMRQAVQYAESHGSLIVASAGNRLTSTSTKDGARYPAAYGEVVGVTALNTDLNVTEDSVHGDQVDVAAPGMMTASTIPGGVDCVFATDASSTSFATAYVSAEAALIAARYPSETPAQWRQRILVSANRPHSDQRNTTIGWGIMDPQNALALSLSDTLRGPRLNGEAAMRHGGTASSDKPLILHRRHDSDATMKIIAGVTTVTVLCMCATSWLLAMRRRTAKK
;
A
#
# COMPACT_ATOMS: atom_id res chain seq x y z
N MET A 1 37.68 28.65 -67.19
CA MET A 1 38.91 29.21 -66.60
C MET A 1 38.99 28.64 -65.20
N ALA A 2 40.00 27.81 -64.90
CA ALA A 2 40.20 27.28 -63.55
C ALA A 2 40.68 28.40 -62.62
N ASP A 3 40.18 28.40 -61.39
CA ASP A 3 40.39 29.44 -60.38
C ASP A 3 41.82 29.37 -59.82
N LYS A 4 42.33 30.49 -59.27
CA LYS A 4 43.70 30.60 -58.72
C LYS A 4 44.01 29.55 -57.64
N LYS A 5 42.97 29.01 -56.99
CA LYS A 5 43.08 27.92 -56.01
C LYS A 5 43.54 26.60 -56.65
N ASP A 6 43.01 26.25 -57.82
CA ASP A 6 43.37 25.01 -58.52
C ASP A 6 44.81 25.04 -59.05
N LEU A 7 45.27 26.21 -59.50
CA LEU A 7 46.67 26.44 -59.90
C LEU A 7 47.63 26.35 -58.71
N SER A 8 47.21 26.81 -57.52
CA SER A 8 48.00 26.71 -56.29
C SER A 8 48.11 25.27 -55.79
N GLU A 9 47.00 24.52 -55.81
CA GLU A 9 46.97 23.12 -55.40
C GLU A 9 47.80 22.25 -56.36
N ALA A 10 47.69 22.47 -57.67
CA ALA A 10 48.50 21.78 -58.67
C ALA A 10 50.00 22.05 -58.52
N GLN A 11 50.41 23.30 -58.22
CA GLN A 11 51.81 23.62 -57.93
C GLN A 11 52.29 22.98 -56.61
N SER A 12 51.45 22.95 -55.57
CA SER A 12 51.79 22.29 -54.30
C SER A 12 52.00 20.78 -54.46
N TYR A 13 51.19 20.14 -55.30
CA TYR A 13 51.26 18.71 -55.57
C TYR A 13 52.52 18.35 -56.37
N SER A 14 52.83 19.15 -57.41
CA SER A 14 54.06 18.97 -58.18
C SER A 14 55.32 19.17 -57.33
N ARG A 15 55.30 20.15 -56.41
CA ARG A 15 56.42 20.44 -55.52
C ARG A 15 56.63 19.33 -54.48
N ARG A 16 55.56 18.76 -53.90
CA ARG A 16 55.65 17.59 -53.01
C ARG A 16 56.23 16.39 -53.73
N ARG A 17 55.81 16.16 -54.98
CA ARG A 17 56.27 15.02 -55.79
C ARG A 17 57.76 15.11 -56.17
N LEU A 18 58.25 16.32 -56.47
CA LEU A 18 59.68 16.56 -56.72
C LEU A 18 60.54 16.42 -55.46
N VAL A 19 60.04 16.84 -54.29
CA VAL A 19 60.76 16.67 -53.01
C VAL A 19 60.86 15.19 -52.63
N THR A 20 59.81 14.40 -52.85
CA THR A 20 59.84 12.94 -52.62
C THR A 20 60.80 12.23 -53.57
N ALA A 21 60.85 12.63 -54.85
CA ALA A 21 61.79 12.05 -55.81
C ALA A 21 63.27 12.41 -55.53
N PHE A 22 63.54 13.54 -54.87
CA PHE A 22 64.91 13.96 -54.51
C PHE A 22 65.39 13.39 -53.16
N THR A 23 64.47 13.02 -52.25
CA THR A 23 64.81 12.44 -50.94
C THR A 23 64.91 10.92 -50.94
N SER A 24 64.31 10.22 -51.91
CA SER A 24 64.33 8.76 -51.99
C SER A 24 65.52 8.17 -52.77
N GLY A 25 66.58 8.97 -53.00
CA GLY A 25 67.76 8.70 -53.81
C GLY A 25 67.99 7.25 -54.27
N ILE A 26 67.60 6.93 -55.51
CA ILE A 26 68.15 5.82 -56.30
C ILE A 26 68.21 6.24 -57.79
N PRO A 27 69.39 6.16 -58.43
CA PRO A 27 69.59 6.36 -59.86
C PRO A 27 69.41 5.05 -60.66
N ASP A 28 69.00 5.20 -61.91
CA ASP A 28 69.11 4.26 -63.04
C ASP A 28 68.41 2.89 -62.95
N GLY A 29 67.19 2.85 -63.49
CA GLY A 29 66.93 1.98 -64.65
C GLY A 29 66.83 0.46 -64.44
N VAL A 30 66.26 -0.02 -63.33
CA VAL A 30 65.79 -1.42 -63.23
C VAL A 30 64.30 -1.45 -62.85
N GLU A 31 63.48 -2.08 -63.70
CA GLU A 31 62.07 -2.36 -63.46
C GLU A 31 61.89 -3.34 -62.29
N LEU A 32 61.14 -2.93 -61.26
CA LEU A 32 60.69 -3.84 -60.21
C LEU A 32 59.38 -4.50 -60.64
N MET A 33 59.46 -5.72 -61.17
CA MET A 33 58.30 -6.61 -61.22
C MET A 33 57.75 -6.80 -59.79
N PRO A 34 56.43 -6.67 -59.56
CA PRO A 34 55.85 -6.88 -58.25
C PRO A 34 56.00 -8.35 -57.87
N LYS A 35 56.89 -8.64 -56.91
CA LYS A 35 56.96 -9.93 -56.24
C LYS A 35 55.61 -10.14 -55.54
N LYS A 36 54.85 -11.13 -55.99
CA LYS A 36 53.54 -11.52 -55.47
C LYS A 36 53.64 -11.85 -53.98
N ASN A 37 53.46 -10.85 -53.10
CA ASN A 37 53.56 -10.98 -51.65
C ASN A 37 52.25 -11.53 -51.06
N GLN A 38 51.89 -12.77 -51.43
CA GLN A 38 50.69 -13.43 -50.88
C GLN A 38 50.88 -13.89 -49.43
N THR A 39 52.11 -13.91 -48.91
CA THR A 39 52.42 -14.39 -47.55
C THR A 39 51.68 -13.64 -46.44
N PRO A 40 51.65 -12.30 -46.37
CA PRO A 40 50.87 -11.59 -45.34
C PRO A 40 49.34 -11.76 -45.50
N VAL A 41 48.85 -11.95 -46.73
CA VAL A 41 47.42 -12.23 -46.98
C VAL A 41 47.07 -13.66 -46.55
N ILE A 42 47.91 -14.64 -46.82
CA ILE A 42 47.73 -16.03 -46.39
C ILE A 42 47.84 -16.15 -44.87
N VAL A 43 48.78 -15.43 -44.24
CA VAL A 43 48.91 -15.37 -42.78
C VAL A 43 47.70 -14.65 -42.15
N GLY A 44 47.22 -13.56 -42.76
CA GLY A 44 46.01 -12.86 -42.31
C GLY A 44 44.76 -13.73 -42.42
N VAL A 45 44.53 -14.36 -43.58
CA VAL A 45 43.41 -15.30 -43.78
C VAL A 45 43.54 -16.51 -42.86
N GLY A 46 44.75 -17.04 -42.69
CA GLY A 46 45.05 -18.13 -41.76
C GLY A 46 44.75 -17.78 -40.31
N LEU A 47 45.17 -16.60 -39.83
CA LEU A 47 44.83 -16.09 -38.49
C LEU A 47 43.34 -15.85 -38.32
N THR A 48 42.65 -15.39 -39.37
CA THR A 48 41.20 -15.17 -39.32
C THR A 48 40.45 -16.51 -39.27
N ILE A 49 40.89 -17.50 -40.05
CA ILE A 49 40.36 -18.87 -39.99
C ILE A 49 40.65 -19.51 -38.63
N ILE A 50 41.85 -19.33 -38.08
CA ILE A 50 42.21 -19.81 -36.74
C ILE A 50 41.40 -19.09 -35.67
N ALA A 51 41.16 -17.78 -35.77
CA ALA A 51 40.31 -17.05 -34.83
C ALA A 51 38.84 -17.46 -34.94
N MET A 52 38.34 -17.71 -36.16
CA MET A 52 37.00 -18.27 -36.38
C MET A 52 36.90 -19.70 -35.84
N LEU A 53 37.92 -20.55 -36.05
CA LEU A 53 37.97 -21.91 -35.52
C LEU A 53 38.11 -21.90 -34.00
N ILE A 54 38.94 -21.03 -33.42
CA ILE A 54 39.06 -20.84 -31.97
C ILE A 54 37.72 -20.35 -31.42
N SER A 55 37.04 -19.39 -32.05
CA SER A 55 35.73 -18.91 -31.61
C SER A 55 34.63 -19.97 -31.75
N MET A 56 34.66 -20.75 -32.83
CA MET A 56 33.77 -21.90 -33.08
C MET A 56 34.02 -23.05 -32.09
N PHE A 57 35.28 -23.27 -31.69
CA PHE A 57 35.65 -24.23 -30.64
C PHE A 57 35.45 -23.66 -29.22
N TYR A 58 35.52 -22.35 -29.00
CA TYR A 58 35.28 -21.72 -27.70
C TYR A 58 33.81 -21.85 -27.27
N GLY A 59 32.89 -21.81 -28.25
CA GLY A 59 31.48 -22.16 -28.05
C GLY A 59 31.24 -23.64 -27.71
N ILE A 60 32.17 -24.54 -28.08
CA ILE A 60 32.10 -25.98 -27.79
C ILE A 60 32.81 -26.33 -26.46
N ILE A 61 33.72 -25.48 -25.98
CA ILE A 61 34.55 -25.68 -24.77
C ILE A 61 33.97 -24.98 -23.54
N SER A 62 32.99 -24.09 -23.70
CA SER A 62 32.26 -23.54 -22.56
C SER A 62 31.34 -24.62 -21.98
N PRO A 63 31.35 -24.90 -20.67
CA PRO A 63 30.50 -25.93 -20.07
C PRO A 63 29.03 -25.55 -20.30
N SER A 64 28.39 -26.26 -21.23
CA SER A 64 26.96 -26.12 -21.49
C SER A 64 26.22 -27.21 -20.72
N LEU A 65 25.05 -26.87 -20.21
CA LEU A 65 24.18 -27.85 -19.56
C LEU A 65 23.75 -28.93 -20.56
N PRO A 66 23.43 -30.15 -20.09
CA PRO A 66 22.90 -31.20 -20.96
C PRO A 66 21.70 -30.72 -21.79
N SER A 67 21.52 -31.27 -22.99
CA SER A 67 20.34 -30.96 -23.82
C SER A 67 19.04 -31.24 -23.04
N GLY A 68 18.12 -30.28 -23.05
CA GLY A 68 16.89 -30.27 -22.26
C GLY A 68 17.01 -29.59 -20.89
N TRP A 69 18.20 -29.14 -20.49
CA TRP A 69 18.46 -28.41 -19.23
C TRP A 69 18.78 -26.93 -19.50
N GLU A 70 18.27 -26.37 -20.60
CA GLU A 70 18.46 -24.97 -20.94
C GLU A 70 17.90 -24.04 -19.84
N ASN A 71 18.06 -22.72 -20.01
CA ASN A 71 17.56 -21.73 -19.03
C ASN A 71 16.09 -21.97 -18.65
N ASN A 72 15.72 -21.53 -17.45
CA ASN A 72 14.35 -21.55 -16.94
C ASN A 72 13.82 -22.98 -16.69
N LYS A 73 14.63 -23.86 -16.08
CA LYS A 73 14.21 -25.21 -15.66
C LYS A 73 14.45 -25.40 -14.17
N LEU A 74 13.50 -26.07 -13.50
CA LEU A 74 13.66 -26.52 -12.13
C LEU A 74 14.13 -27.98 -12.16
N ILE A 75 15.37 -28.22 -11.78
CA ILE A 75 15.97 -29.55 -11.73
C ILE A 75 15.90 -30.07 -10.29
N VAL A 76 15.39 -31.28 -10.10
CA VAL A 76 15.25 -31.93 -8.79
C VAL A 76 15.99 -33.26 -8.81
N ALA A 77 16.97 -33.40 -7.91
CA ALA A 77 17.75 -34.62 -7.75
C ALA A 77 16.95 -35.69 -7.00
N LYS A 78 16.86 -36.92 -7.53
CA LYS A 78 15.99 -37.98 -6.97
C LYS A 78 16.38 -38.44 -5.57
N GLY A 79 17.68 -38.56 -5.29
CA GLY A 79 18.21 -39.12 -4.06
C GLY A 79 18.38 -38.07 -2.96
N SER A 80 18.93 -36.91 -3.29
CA SER A 80 19.12 -35.82 -2.33
C SER A 80 17.92 -34.89 -2.17
N ALA A 81 16.95 -34.93 -3.10
CA ALA A 81 15.88 -33.94 -3.24
C ALA A 81 16.38 -32.49 -3.41
N ALA A 82 17.67 -32.31 -3.72
CA ALA A 82 18.27 -31.01 -3.99
C ALA A 82 17.63 -30.39 -5.24
N ARG A 83 17.32 -29.10 -5.14
CA ARG A 83 16.61 -28.34 -6.17
C ARG A 83 17.54 -27.29 -6.77
N TYR A 84 17.53 -27.18 -8.09
CA TYR A 84 18.37 -26.25 -8.83
C TYR A 84 17.57 -25.50 -9.89
N VAL A 85 17.86 -24.22 -10.10
CA VAL A 85 17.37 -23.46 -11.25
C VAL A 85 18.50 -23.30 -12.26
N SER A 86 18.24 -23.61 -13.52
CA SER A 86 19.19 -23.42 -14.62
C SER A 86 19.18 -21.97 -15.13
N SER A 87 20.37 -21.35 -15.18
CA SER A 87 20.57 -20.01 -15.73
C SER A 87 21.96 -19.87 -16.33
N HIS A 88 22.04 -19.41 -17.58
CA HIS A 88 23.28 -19.13 -18.32
C HIS A 88 24.31 -20.28 -18.24
N GLY A 89 23.85 -21.52 -18.37
CA GLY A 89 24.72 -22.71 -18.35
C GLY A 89 25.17 -23.16 -16.94
N THR A 90 24.66 -22.53 -15.88
CA THR A 90 24.98 -22.85 -14.48
C THR A 90 23.73 -23.30 -13.72
N LEU A 91 23.90 -24.25 -12.79
CA LEU A 91 22.85 -24.65 -11.85
C LEU A 91 22.98 -23.88 -10.55
N HIS A 92 21.93 -23.18 -10.14
CA HIS A 92 21.88 -22.48 -8.86
C HIS A 92 21.04 -23.28 -7.88
N PRO A 93 21.59 -23.75 -6.74
CA PRO A 93 20.79 -24.38 -5.69
C PRO A 93 19.70 -23.41 -5.21
N VAL A 94 18.46 -23.89 -5.06
CA VAL A 94 17.35 -23.04 -4.61
C VAL A 94 16.74 -23.60 -3.33
N ILE A 95 16.59 -22.72 -2.32
CA ILE A 95 16.21 -23.15 -0.97
C ILE A 95 14.74 -23.55 -0.81
N ASN A 96 13.84 -23.07 -1.68
CA ASN A 96 12.42 -23.49 -1.70
C ASN A 96 11.83 -23.45 -3.11
N ALA A 97 10.76 -24.20 -3.33
CA ALA A 97 10.15 -24.31 -4.66
C ALA A 97 9.44 -23.02 -5.12
N ILE A 98 8.97 -22.20 -4.17
CA ILE A 98 8.33 -20.90 -4.47
C ILE A 98 9.33 -19.93 -5.08
N SER A 99 10.56 -19.88 -4.56
CA SER A 99 11.64 -19.08 -5.15
C SER A 99 11.94 -19.51 -6.59
N ALA A 100 11.97 -20.82 -6.86
CA ALA A 100 12.18 -21.32 -8.22
C ALA A 100 11.02 -20.95 -9.16
N ARG A 101 9.78 -21.02 -8.68
CA ARG A 101 8.58 -20.60 -9.44
C ARG A 101 8.62 -19.11 -9.76
N LEU A 102 8.97 -18.26 -8.81
CA LEU A 102 9.08 -16.82 -9.03
C LEU A 102 10.12 -16.44 -10.09
N LEU A 103 11.22 -17.18 -10.17
CA LEU A 103 12.30 -16.93 -11.13
C LEU A 103 12.00 -17.38 -12.56
N ILE A 104 11.27 -18.48 -12.71
CA ILE A 104 11.04 -19.10 -14.01
C ILE A 104 9.77 -18.49 -14.63
N PRO A 105 9.82 -17.96 -15.87
CA PRO A 105 8.62 -17.51 -16.57
C PRO A 105 7.53 -18.58 -16.60
N SER A 106 6.27 -18.16 -16.45
CA SER A 106 5.15 -19.09 -16.29
C SER A 106 5.00 -20.06 -17.46
N SER A 107 5.30 -19.61 -18.68
CA SER A 107 5.29 -20.42 -19.92
C SER A 107 6.36 -21.52 -19.96
N ASP A 108 7.44 -21.37 -19.20
CA ASP A 108 8.65 -22.18 -19.33
C ASP A 108 8.82 -23.17 -18.18
N PHE A 109 7.99 -23.07 -17.14
CA PHE A 109 8.10 -23.83 -15.90
C PHE A 109 7.94 -25.33 -16.16
N LYS A 110 9.05 -26.06 -16.01
CA LYS A 110 9.10 -27.52 -16.11
C LYS A 110 10.01 -28.07 -15.03
N VAL A 111 9.52 -29.10 -14.34
CA VAL A 111 10.29 -29.84 -13.34
C VAL A 111 10.99 -31.01 -14.03
N LEU A 112 12.31 -31.04 -13.97
CA LEU A 112 13.15 -32.11 -14.49
C LEU A 112 13.69 -32.92 -13.31
N THR A 113 13.25 -34.15 -13.19
CA THR A 113 13.71 -35.04 -12.11
C THR A 113 14.85 -35.93 -12.60
N VAL A 114 16.04 -35.75 -12.02
CA VAL A 114 17.30 -36.33 -12.50
C VAL A 114 17.96 -37.17 -11.42
N ALA A 115 18.78 -38.15 -11.80
CA ALA A 115 19.56 -38.91 -10.82
C ALA A 115 20.76 -38.06 -10.33
N ASP A 116 21.15 -38.18 -9.07
CA ASP A 116 22.20 -37.34 -8.45
C ASP A 116 23.57 -37.50 -9.11
N ASP A 117 23.83 -38.64 -9.75
CA ASP A 117 25.05 -38.88 -10.52
C ASP A 117 25.12 -38.05 -11.80
N GLN A 118 23.99 -37.63 -12.36
CA GLN A 118 23.91 -36.76 -13.53
C GLN A 118 24.30 -35.31 -13.23
N LEU A 119 24.38 -34.93 -11.94
CA LEU A 119 24.84 -33.59 -11.52
C LEU A 119 26.37 -33.49 -11.46
N LYS A 120 27.10 -34.61 -11.59
CA LYS A 120 28.57 -34.62 -11.50
C LYS A 120 29.20 -33.85 -12.65
N GLY A 121 30.08 -32.91 -12.32
CA GLY A 121 30.81 -32.11 -13.30
C GLY A 121 30.01 -30.94 -13.90
N ILE A 122 28.75 -30.76 -13.49
CA ILE A 122 27.95 -29.60 -13.86
C ILE A 122 28.37 -28.39 -13.02
N PRO A 123 28.54 -27.19 -13.61
CA PRO A 123 28.81 -25.97 -12.85
C PRO A 123 27.66 -25.65 -11.89
N ILE A 124 27.99 -25.54 -10.60
CA ILE A 124 27.05 -25.13 -9.55
C ILE A 124 27.43 -23.73 -9.08
N GLY A 125 26.49 -22.80 -9.17
CA GLY A 125 26.63 -21.41 -8.76
C GLY A 125 26.27 -21.19 -7.28
N SER A 126 26.09 -19.93 -6.91
CA SER A 126 25.61 -19.56 -5.57
C SER A 126 24.19 -20.07 -5.32
N THR A 127 23.92 -20.42 -4.07
CA THR A 127 22.55 -20.70 -3.60
C THR A 127 21.72 -19.42 -3.68
N ILE A 128 20.48 -19.55 -4.11
CA ILE A 128 19.52 -18.46 -4.26
C ILE A 128 18.18 -18.82 -3.62
N GLY A 129 17.35 -17.82 -3.37
CA GLY A 129 15.98 -17.98 -2.90
C GLY A 129 15.68 -17.25 -1.60
N ILE A 130 14.39 -17.19 -1.28
CA ILE A 130 13.81 -16.39 -0.21
C ILE A 130 13.80 -17.21 1.09
N LEU A 131 14.64 -16.84 2.06
CA LEU A 131 14.66 -17.52 3.36
C LEU A 131 13.34 -17.26 4.10
N GLY A 132 12.67 -18.31 4.57
CA GLY A 132 11.36 -18.20 5.24
C GLY A 132 10.15 -18.23 4.32
N ALA A 133 10.33 -18.25 2.99
CA ALA A 133 9.24 -18.51 2.07
C ALA A 133 8.78 -19.98 2.17
N PRO A 134 7.49 -20.26 1.96
CA PRO A 134 6.97 -21.61 2.10
C PRO A 134 7.48 -22.47 0.94
N ASP A 135 7.51 -23.78 1.18
CA ASP A 135 7.92 -24.74 0.15
C ASP A 135 6.81 -25.02 -0.87
N SER A 136 5.56 -24.78 -0.47
CA SER A 136 4.37 -24.90 -1.30
C SER A 136 3.36 -23.83 -0.90
N LEU A 137 2.66 -23.29 -1.89
CA LEU A 137 1.45 -22.50 -1.69
C LEU A 137 0.23 -23.37 -2.04
N PRO A 138 -0.98 -23.01 -1.59
CA PRO A 138 -2.20 -23.72 -1.90
C PRO A 138 -2.40 -23.88 -3.41
N ASP A 139 -2.79 -25.06 -3.88
CA ASP A 139 -3.24 -25.20 -5.26
C ASP A 139 -4.55 -24.42 -5.47
N ARG A 140 -4.79 -23.98 -6.72
CA ARG A 140 -5.99 -23.23 -7.09
C ARG A 140 -7.30 -23.86 -6.61
N ASP A 141 -7.43 -25.18 -6.74
CA ASP A 141 -8.63 -25.94 -6.35
C ASP A 141 -8.80 -26.05 -4.82
N ASN A 142 -7.76 -25.70 -4.05
CA ASN A 142 -7.73 -25.73 -2.59
C ASN A 142 -7.79 -24.33 -1.97
N LEU A 143 -8.03 -23.28 -2.77
CA LEU A 143 -8.22 -21.92 -2.28
C LEU A 143 -9.59 -21.77 -1.60
N ILE A 144 -9.57 -21.18 -0.42
CA ILE A 144 -10.78 -20.84 0.33
C ILE A 144 -11.41 -19.59 -0.26
N THR A 145 -12.72 -19.65 -0.48
CA THR A 145 -13.51 -18.60 -1.12
C THR A 145 -14.80 -18.26 -0.36
N GLY A 146 -15.01 -18.82 0.83
CA GLY A 146 -16.23 -18.63 1.63
C GLY A 146 -16.21 -17.38 2.50
N SER A 147 -15.52 -17.43 3.64
CA SER A 147 -15.48 -16.34 4.62
C SER A 147 -14.24 -16.36 5.51
N ILE A 148 -13.91 -15.18 6.06
CA ILE A 148 -13.00 -15.00 7.19
C ILE A 148 -13.85 -14.67 8.42
N ARG A 149 -13.52 -15.27 9.56
CA ARG A 149 -14.11 -14.97 10.86
C ARG A 149 -13.00 -14.74 11.86
N SER A 150 -13.00 -13.61 12.58
CA SER A 150 -12.05 -13.33 13.66
C SER A 150 -12.79 -13.09 14.97
N CYS A 151 -12.53 -13.91 15.97
CA CYS A 151 -13.23 -13.90 17.26
C CYS A 151 -12.33 -13.39 18.38
N THR A 152 -12.90 -12.63 19.32
CA THR A 152 -12.25 -12.26 20.58
C THR A 152 -12.05 -13.51 21.45
N SER A 153 -10.88 -13.65 22.05
CA SER A 153 -10.56 -14.71 23.03
C SER A 153 -9.86 -14.13 24.26
N GLU A 154 -9.74 -14.90 25.34
CA GLU A 154 -9.01 -14.48 26.55
C GLU A 154 -7.51 -14.19 26.31
N HIS A 155 -6.94 -14.68 25.18
CA HIS A 155 -5.51 -14.62 24.89
C HIS A 155 -5.16 -13.92 23.55
N GLY A 156 -6.12 -13.21 22.95
CA GLY A 156 -5.95 -12.52 21.67
C GLY A 156 -7.07 -12.85 20.68
N LEU A 157 -6.73 -13.05 19.42
CA LEU A 157 -7.69 -13.35 18.35
C LEU A 157 -7.65 -14.80 17.90
N ASP A 158 -8.82 -15.38 17.68
CA ASP A 158 -8.98 -16.65 16.98
C ASP A 158 -9.61 -16.41 15.60
N THR A 159 -8.78 -16.53 14.56
CA THR A 159 -9.19 -16.29 13.18
C THR A 159 -9.37 -17.61 12.44
N THR A 160 -10.55 -17.84 11.88
CA THR A 160 -10.86 -18.98 11.01
C THR A 160 -11.12 -18.48 9.58
N VAL A 161 -10.46 -19.07 8.59
CA VAL A 161 -10.79 -18.91 7.17
C VAL A 161 -11.43 -20.20 6.69
N SER A 162 -12.59 -20.15 6.04
CA SER A 162 -13.31 -21.37 5.61
C SER A 162 -14.16 -21.19 4.36
N ASN A 163 -14.52 -22.30 3.71
CA ASN A 163 -15.47 -22.31 2.60
C ASN A 163 -16.94 -22.20 3.05
N ALA A 164 -17.18 -22.10 4.37
CA ALA A 164 -18.52 -21.83 4.89
C ALA A 164 -18.97 -20.42 4.50
N ASN A 165 -20.22 -20.31 4.07
CA ASN A 165 -20.84 -19.01 3.83
C ASN A 165 -20.99 -18.24 5.15
N ALA A 166 -20.72 -16.94 5.12
CA ALA A 166 -21.05 -16.05 6.23
C ALA A 166 -22.57 -16.14 6.49
N ARG A 167 -22.98 -16.62 7.67
CA ARG A 167 -24.41 -16.59 8.04
C ARG A 167 -24.83 -15.12 8.14
N LYS A 168 -25.94 -14.77 7.48
CA LYS A 168 -26.56 -13.45 7.61
C LYS A 168 -27.09 -13.32 9.03
N GLN A 169 -26.46 -12.50 9.85
CA GLN A 169 -26.82 -12.36 11.25
C GLN A 169 -27.97 -11.36 11.45
N THR A 170 -28.65 -11.47 12.59
CA THR A 170 -29.70 -10.53 12.98
C THR A 170 -29.09 -9.17 13.29
N SER A 171 -29.50 -8.13 12.59
CA SER A 171 -28.97 -6.75 12.69
C SER A 171 -29.21 -6.07 14.03
N ARG A 172 -29.91 -6.70 14.98
CA ARG A 172 -30.25 -6.14 16.29
C ARG A 172 -29.34 -6.62 17.41
N GLU A 173 -28.48 -7.61 17.17
CA GLU A 173 -27.55 -8.08 18.19
C GLU A 173 -26.42 -7.09 18.38
N ALA A 174 -26.11 -6.80 19.64
CA ALA A 174 -25.04 -5.88 19.99
C ALA A 174 -24.22 -6.37 21.19
N ILE A 175 -22.97 -5.93 21.21
CA ILE A 175 -22.03 -6.15 22.30
C ILE A 175 -21.31 -4.86 22.65
N VAL A 176 -20.86 -4.75 23.90
CA VAL A 176 -19.96 -3.68 24.32
C VAL A 176 -18.54 -4.24 24.39
N ALA A 177 -17.61 -3.65 23.66
CA ALA A 177 -16.21 -4.03 23.63
C ALA A 177 -15.34 -2.91 24.21
N SER A 178 -14.58 -3.23 25.25
CA SER A 178 -13.59 -2.33 25.85
C SER A 178 -12.23 -2.57 25.20
N VAL A 179 -11.62 -1.51 24.68
CA VAL A 179 -10.28 -1.51 24.05
C VAL A 179 -9.48 -0.34 24.62
N ASP A 180 -8.37 -0.63 25.30
CA ASP A 180 -7.49 0.38 25.92
C ASP A 180 -8.22 1.44 26.77
N GLY A 181 -9.30 1.03 27.46
CA GLY A 181 -10.12 1.90 28.32
C GLY A 181 -11.20 2.71 27.59
N ILE A 182 -11.37 2.52 26.28
CA ILE A 182 -12.46 3.07 25.49
C ILE A 182 -13.51 1.98 25.24
N ASP A 183 -14.75 2.26 25.60
CA ASP A 183 -15.88 1.37 25.35
C ASP A 183 -16.50 1.65 23.97
N TYR A 184 -16.73 0.59 23.22
CA TYR A 184 -17.40 0.64 21.92
C TYR A 184 -18.66 -0.21 21.95
N LEU A 185 -19.78 0.32 21.44
CA LEU A 185 -20.92 -0.49 21.05
C LEU A 185 -20.64 -1.07 19.66
N VAL A 186 -20.75 -2.37 19.49
CA VAL A 186 -20.63 -3.03 18.17
C VAL A 186 -21.96 -3.68 17.82
N THR A 187 -22.49 -3.39 16.64
CA THR A 187 -23.73 -3.97 16.10
C THR A 187 -23.74 -3.93 14.58
N GLY A 188 -24.27 -4.97 13.93
CA GLY A 188 -24.23 -5.08 12.47
C GLY A 188 -22.80 -4.98 11.94
N SER A 189 -22.53 -4.01 11.06
CA SER A 189 -21.18 -3.72 10.57
C SER A 189 -20.43 -2.60 11.28
N HIS A 190 -21.07 -1.95 12.25
CA HIS A 190 -20.56 -0.71 12.82
C HIS A 190 -20.08 -0.91 14.24
N ARG A 191 -19.10 -0.08 14.60
CA ARG A 191 -18.72 0.24 15.96
C ARG A 191 -19.01 1.70 16.24
N TYR A 192 -19.40 2.01 17.47
CA TYR A 192 -19.67 3.36 17.93
C TYR A 192 -18.92 3.57 19.24
N GLN A 193 -18.09 4.61 19.28
CA GLN A 193 -17.44 4.99 20.53
C GLN A 193 -18.51 5.46 21.51
N LEU A 194 -18.55 4.87 22.71
CA LEU A 194 -19.45 5.29 23.77
C LEU A 194 -18.84 6.44 24.57
N PRO A 195 -19.66 7.24 25.29
CA PRO A 195 -19.15 8.29 26.17
C PRO A 195 -18.13 7.76 27.18
N SER A 196 -17.07 8.52 27.43
CA SER A 196 -16.10 8.19 28.48
C SER A 196 -16.67 8.40 29.89
N GLU A 197 -17.64 9.31 30.04
CA GLU A 197 -18.33 9.55 31.30
C GLU A 197 -19.31 8.39 31.61
N PRO A 198 -19.15 7.66 32.74
CA PRO A 198 -19.96 6.47 33.01
C PRO A 198 -21.47 6.72 33.06
N THR A 199 -21.91 7.84 33.64
CA THR A 199 -23.32 8.25 33.74
C THR A 199 -23.97 8.43 32.37
N SER A 200 -23.29 9.13 31.45
CA SER A 200 -23.73 9.30 30.06
C SER A 200 -23.71 7.97 29.31
N ARG A 201 -22.61 7.23 29.36
CA ARG A 201 -22.48 5.90 28.74
C ARG A 201 -23.62 4.98 29.13
N ASP A 202 -23.87 4.90 30.44
CA ASP A 202 -24.89 4.04 31.01
C ASP A 202 -26.32 4.46 30.61
N ALA A 203 -26.54 5.76 30.35
CA ALA A 203 -27.81 6.25 29.81
C ALA A 203 -28.03 5.79 28.36
N TYR A 204 -27.00 5.86 27.52
CA TYR A 204 -27.06 5.34 26.14
C TYR A 204 -27.32 3.83 26.14
N LEU A 205 -26.57 3.06 26.93
CA LEU A 205 -26.78 1.61 27.02
C LEU A 205 -28.20 1.24 27.45
N ARG A 206 -28.78 1.97 28.43
CA ARG A 206 -30.17 1.77 28.83
C ARG A 206 -31.16 2.10 27.72
N ALA A 207 -30.98 3.22 27.02
CA ALA A 207 -31.84 3.60 25.90
C ALA A 207 -31.77 2.59 24.75
N LEU A 208 -30.58 2.02 24.50
CA LEU A 208 -30.35 0.98 23.50
C LEU A 208 -30.87 -0.41 23.91
N GLY A 209 -31.24 -0.62 25.17
CA GLY A 209 -31.66 -1.93 25.69
C GLY A 209 -30.50 -2.88 26.01
N ILE A 210 -29.29 -2.36 26.20
CA ILE A 210 -28.07 -3.13 26.48
C ILE A 210 -27.73 -3.08 27.99
N PRO A 211 -27.61 -4.22 28.68
CA PRO A 211 -27.25 -4.27 30.09
C PRO A 211 -25.77 -3.90 30.30
N GLN A 212 -25.48 -3.21 31.40
CA GLN A 212 -24.14 -2.70 31.74
C GLN A 212 -23.09 -3.80 31.96
N THR A 213 -23.53 -5.02 32.30
CA THR A 213 -22.64 -6.17 32.58
C THR A 213 -22.20 -6.92 31.32
N ALA A 214 -22.44 -6.37 30.13
CA ALA A 214 -22.20 -7.01 28.83
C ALA A 214 -20.88 -6.62 28.15
N VAL A 215 -19.87 -6.20 28.92
CA VAL A 215 -18.60 -5.71 28.36
C VAL A 215 -17.63 -6.86 28.17
N ILE A 216 -17.10 -7.00 26.97
CA ILE A 216 -15.97 -7.88 26.67
C ILE A 216 -14.68 -7.06 26.49
N THR A 217 -13.53 -7.71 26.69
CA THR A 217 -12.25 -7.14 26.27
C THR A 217 -11.98 -7.49 24.82
N ALA A 218 -11.55 -6.50 24.02
CA ALA A 218 -11.15 -6.71 22.63
C ALA A 218 -9.82 -6.02 22.34
N THR A 219 -9.18 -6.40 21.23
CA THR A 219 -7.96 -5.75 20.74
C THR A 219 -8.29 -4.65 19.75
N THR A 220 -7.37 -3.70 19.57
CA THR A 220 -7.50 -2.65 18.55
C THR A 220 -7.53 -3.25 17.14
N GLN A 221 -6.83 -4.36 16.89
CA GLN A 221 -6.93 -5.09 15.62
C GLN A 221 -8.38 -5.55 15.34
N TRP A 222 -9.06 -6.10 16.35
CA TRP A 222 -10.42 -6.63 16.17
C TRP A 222 -11.46 -5.53 16.00
N ILE A 223 -11.39 -4.48 16.81
CA ILE A 223 -12.36 -3.39 16.73
C ILE A 223 -12.26 -2.69 15.37
N ASN A 224 -11.07 -2.60 14.77
CA ASN A 224 -10.83 -2.00 13.44
C ASN A 224 -11.36 -2.84 12.26
N LEU A 225 -11.92 -4.03 12.50
CA LEU A 225 -12.61 -4.80 11.45
C LEU A 225 -14.02 -4.27 11.14
N PHE A 226 -14.58 -3.45 12.03
CA PHE A 226 -15.90 -2.83 11.92
C PHE A 226 -15.79 -1.38 11.44
N GLU A 227 -16.84 -0.93 10.74
CA GLU A 227 -16.98 0.44 10.28
C GLU A 227 -17.12 1.41 11.46
N GLN A 228 -16.40 2.53 11.42
CA GLN A 228 -16.53 3.55 12.46
C GLN A 228 -17.80 4.38 12.22
N GLY A 229 -18.83 4.16 13.03
CA GLY A 229 -19.99 5.04 13.10
C GLY A 229 -19.71 6.31 13.89
N ASP A 230 -20.67 7.24 13.86
CA ASP A 230 -20.60 8.49 14.62
C ASP A 230 -20.55 8.17 16.13
N ALA A 231 -19.69 8.88 16.86
CA ALA A 231 -19.56 8.69 18.29
C ALA A 231 -20.92 8.88 18.98
N MET A 232 -21.20 8.06 19.98
CA MET A 232 -22.39 8.22 20.82
C MET A 232 -22.11 9.30 21.85
N GLU A 233 -22.60 10.51 21.59
CA GLU A 233 -22.46 11.65 22.47
C GLU A 233 -23.74 12.50 22.47
N PRO A 234 -23.97 13.31 23.53
CA PRO A 234 -25.13 14.19 23.55
C PRO A 234 -25.16 15.09 22.31
N ILE A 235 -26.20 14.93 21.48
CA ILE A 235 -26.34 15.68 20.23
C ILE A 235 -26.41 17.17 20.58
N ALA A 236 -25.58 18.02 20.00
CA ALA A 236 -25.63 19.46 20.20
C ALA A 236 -26.04 20.18 18.91
N LEU A 237 -27.04 21.08 19.00
CA LEU A 237 -27.45 21.91 17.87
C LEU A 237 -26.85 23.31 17.95
N HIS A 238 -26.57 23.89 16.78
CA HIS A 238 -26.22 25.31 16.70
C HIS A 238 -27.39 26.16 17.24
N ASN A 239 -27.07 27.15 18.06
CA ASN A 239 -28.05 28.01 18.74
C ASN A 239 -29.10 27.26 19.58
N GLU A 240 -28.76 26.08 20.10
CA GLU A 240 -29.65 25.34 20.97
C GLU A 240 -30.13 26.16 22.18
N GLY A 241 -31.43 26.11 22.45
CA GLY A 241 -32.06 26.88 23.52
C GLY A 241 -32.45 28.31 23.11
N GLU A 242 -32.07 28.78 21.92
CA GLU A 242 -32.56 30.04 21.37
C GLU A 242 -34.05 29.91 21.01
N ILE A 243 -34.82 30.99 21.24
CA ILE A 243 -36.23 31.07 20.84
C ILE A 243 -36.29 31.71 19.45
N ILE A 244 -36.92 31.01 18.52
CA ILE A 244 -37.18 31.47 17.15
C ILE A 244 -38.68 31.56 16.90
N GLY A 245 -39.10 32.54 16.10
CA GLY A 245 -40.48 32.70 15.68
C GLY A 245 -40.72 32.12 14.29
N VAL A 246 -41.53 31.08 14.18
CA VAL A 246 -41.95 30.50 12.89
C VAL A 246 -43.39 30.93 12.63
N HIS A 247 -43.60 31.85 11.69
CA HIS A 247 -44.92 32.39 11.35
C HIS A 247 -45.75 32.88 12.56
N GLY A 248 -45.09 33.48 13.57
CA GLY A 248 -45.72 33.99 14.79
C GLY A 248 -45.87 32.97 15.92
N VAL A 249 -45.35 31.75 15.73
CA VAL A 249 -45.27 30.71 16.76
C VAL A 249 -43.85 30.67 17.31
N ASP A 250 -43.68 31.08 18.57
CA ASP A 250 -42.38 30.98 19.24
C ASP A 250 -42.08 29.52 19.60
N VAL A 251 -40.93 29.02 19.16
CA VAL A 251 -40.41 27.69 19.49
C VAL A 251 -38.94 27.78 19.86
N THR A 252 -38.44 26.79 20.59
CA THR A 252 -37.04 26.76 21.04
C THR A 252 -36.24 25.81 20.16
N VAL A 253 -35.11 26.24 19.62
CA VAL A 253 -34.17 25.38 18.88
C VAL A 253 -33.68 24.25 19.80
N GLY A 254 -33.76 23.00 19.31
CA GLY A 254 -33.52 21.80 20.12
C GLY A 254 -34.66 21.45 21.09
N GLY A 255 -35.74 22.23 21.11
CA GLY A 255 -36.95 21.87 21.83
C GLY A 255 -37.76 20.81 21.08
N VAL A 256 -38.45 19.95 21.83
CA VAL A 256 -39.34 18.94 21.27
C VAL A 256 -40.76 19.47 21.17
N VAL A 257 -41.39 19.32 20.00
CA VAL A 257 -42.78 19.69 19.73
C VAL A 257 -43.58 18.50 19.23
N GLN A 258 -44.91 18.55 19.41
CA GLN A 258 -45.84 17.55 18.88
C GLN A 258 -47.16 18.21 18.45
N GLN A 259 -47.84 17.61 17.48
CA GLN A 259 -49.12 18.12 16.99
C GLN A 259 -50.29 17.69 17.89
N GLN A 260 -51.13 18.63 18.28
CA GLN A 260 -52.37 18.34 19.01
C GLN A 260 -53.29 17.44 18.19
N GLY A 261 -53.73 16.33 18.80
CA GLY A 261 -54.63 15.38 18.16
C GLY A 261 -53.95 14.38 17.23
N ASP A 262 -52.61 14.37 17.13
CA ASP A 262 -51.91 13.29 16.44
C ASP A 262 -52.08 11.98 17.21
N ALA A 263 -52.78 11.01 16.61
CA ALA A 263 -52.98 9.70 17.19
C ALA A 263 -51.68 8.91 17.36
N ARG A 264 -50.64 9.23 16.58
CA ARG A 264 -49.31 8.61 16.67
C ARG A 264 -48.42 9.25 17.73
N GLN A 265 -48.79 10.42 18.24
CA GLN A 265 -48.00 11.21 19.21
C GLN A 265 -46.55 11.40 18.73
N THR A 266 -46.38 11.67 17.43
CA THR A 266 -45.07 11.82 16.80
C THR A 266 -44.38 13.06 17.38
N ARG A 267 -43.14 12.89 17.81
CA ARG A 267 -42.32 13.98 18.36
C ARG A 267 -41.41 14.53 17.28
N TYR A 268 -41.17 15.83 17.33
CA TYR A 268 -40.29 16.53 16.40
C TYR A 268 -39.33 17.43 17.15
N VAL A 269 -38.07 17.48 16.71
CA VAL A 269 -37.09 18.47 17.19
C VAL A 269 -37.13 19.69 16.29
N VAL A 270 -37.12 20.87 16.88
CA VAL A 270 -37.00 22.15 16.17
C VAL A 270 -35.54 22.36 15.78
N MET A 271 -35.29 22.40 14.48
CA MET A 271 -33.96 22.64 13.90
C MET A 271 -33.61 24.15 13.90
N PRO A 272 -32.33 24.53 13.75
CA PRO A 272 -31.92 25.94 13.78
C PRO A 272 -32.55 26.83 12.70
N ASP A 273 -32.97 26.25 11.58
CA ASP A 273 -33.65 26.94 10.47
C ASP A 273 -35.18 27.02 10.65
N GLY A 274 -35.71 26.51 11.78
CA GLY A 274 -37.14 26.44 12.06
C GLY A 274 -37.87 25.25 11.44
N SER A 275 -37.16 24.35 10.74
CA SER A 275 -37.74 23.08 10.27
C SER A 275 -37.87 22.05 11.40
N LEU A 276 -38.62 20.97 11.15
CA LEU A 276 -38.91 19.92 12.13
C LEU A 276 -38.27 18.59 11.71
N SER A 277 -37.45 18.02 12.59
CA SER A 277 -36.87 16.68 12.42
C SER A 277 -37.66 15.65 13.25
N ALA A 278 -38.18 14.61 12.61
CA ALA A 278 -39.04 13.63 13.28
C ALA A 278 -38.24 12.66 14.18
N LEU A 279 -38.82 12.30 15.32
CA LEU A 279 -38.29 11.32 16.27
C LEU A 279 -39.29 10.18 16.48
N SER A 280 -38.80 8.95 16.43
CA SER A 280 -39.51 7.78 16.95
C SER A 280 -39.44 7.78 18.48
N ASP A 281 -40.25 6.93 19.14
CA ASP A 281 -40.12 6.75 20.59
C ASP A 281 -38.71 6.34 21.03
N PHE A 282 -38.06 5.52 20.20
CA PHE A 282 -36.70 5.04 20.45
C PHE A 282 -35.67 6.17 20.27
N THR A 283 -35.70 6.87 19.14
CA THR A 283 -34.72 7.94 18.89
C THR A 283 -34.93 9.15 19.77
N TYR A 284 -36.15 9.41 20.24
CA TYR A 284 -36.41 10.37 21.32
C TYR A 284 -35.66 9.99 22.61
N GLY A 285 -35.67 8.71 22.99
CA GLY A 285 -34.92 8.22 24.15
C GLY A 285 -33.41 8.46 24.07
N LEU A 286 -32.84 8.42 22.86
CA LEU A 286 -31.43 8.76 22.61
C LEU A 286 -31.20 10.28 22.63
N TYR A 287 -32.09 11.04 21.97
CA TYR A 287 -31.96 12.49 21.82
C TYR A 287 -31.95 13.25 23.17
N ILE A 288 -32.77 12.81 24.12
CA ILE A 288 -32.93 13.50 25.41
C ILE A 288 -31.75 13.30 26.38
N ILE A 289 -30.82 12.39 26.07
CA ILE A 289 -29.66 12.13 26.94
C ILE A 289 -28.77 13.37 26.98
N GLY A 290 -28.43 13.82 28.19
CA GLY A 290 -27.60 15.02 28.40
C GLY A 290 -28.35 16.35 28.19
N LYS A 291 -29.66 16.34 27.90
CA LYS A 291 -30.46 17.55 27.68
C LYS A 291 -31.14 18.06 28.96
N PRO A 292 -31.27 19.40 29.12
CA PRO A 292 -32.08 19.97 30.18
C PRO A 292 -33.57 19.74 29.94
N GLU A 293 -34.34 19.59 31.02
CA GLU A 293 -35.78 19.30 31.00
C GLU A 293 -36.60 20.25 30.11
N ARG A 294 -36.22 21.53 30.08
CA ARG A 294 -36.89 22.56 29.25
C ARG A 294 -36.86 22.27 27.74
N LEU A 295 -35.88 21.49 27.27
CA LEU A 295 -35.76 21.11 25.86
C LEU A 295 -36.41 19.75 25.57
N THR A 296 -36.53 18.89 26.58
CA THR A 296 -37.00 17.52 26.40
C THR A 296 -38.50 17.37 26.59
N GLN A 297 -39.15 18.24 27.38
CA GLN A 297 -40.60 18.20 27.55
C GLN A 297 -41.33 18.58 26.24
N PRO A 298 -42.12 17.67 25.62
CA PRO A 298 -42.78 17.97 24.36
C PRO A 298 -43.83 19.07 24.50
N ARG A 299 -43.65 20.18 23.77
CA ARG A 299 -44.66 21.23 23.67
C ARG A 299 -45.70 20.85 22.62
N THR A 300 -46.96 20.80 23.02
CA THR A 300 -48.06 20.52 22.09
C THR A 300 -48.47 21.80 21.35
N LEU A 301 -48.41 21.77 20.02
CA LEU A 301 -48.84 22.86 19.14
C LEU A 301 -50.20 22.53 18.52
N SER A 302 -51.02 23.56 18.26
CA SER A 302 -52.29 23.35 17.57
C SER A 302 -52.03 22.88 16.13
N ALA A 303 -53.00 22.19 15.51
CA ALA A 303 -52.87 21.79 14.10
C ALA A 303 -52.68 22.99 13.15
N THR A 304 -53.24 24.15 13.50
CA THR A 304 -53.09 25.40 12.74
C THR A 304 -51.69 25.98 12.87
N ASP A 305 -51.07 25.92 14.04
CA ASP A 305 -49.69 26.39 14.24
C ASP A 305 -48.70 25.42 13.57
N PHE A 306 -48.96 24.13 13.67
CA PHE A 306 -48.07 23.08 13.15
C PHE A 306 -47.93 23.11 11.63
N GLN A 307 -48.95 23.54 10.88
CA GLN A 307 -48.92 23.59 9.41
C GLN A 307 -47.87 24.57 8.83
N TYR A 308 -47.37 25.51 9.65
CA TYR A 308 -46.40 26.51 9.22
C TYR A 308 -44.96 25.99 9.23
N PHE A 309 -44.73 24.81 9.80
CA PHE A 309 -43.41 24.22 9.90
C PHE A 309 -43.13 23.29 8.71
N SER A 310 -41.95 23.44 8.12
CA SER A 310 -41.44 22.51 7.10
C SER A 310 -40.76 21.32 7.77
N ASN A 311 -40.79 20.15 7.13
CA ASN A 311 -39.96 19.01 7.56
C ASN A 311 -38.50 19.27 7.20
N SER A 312 -37.59 18.96 8.12
CA SER A 312 -36.16 18.96 7.85
C SER A 312 -35.83 17.90 6.80
N ALA A 313 -34.92 18.23 5.89
CA ALA A 313 -34.34 17.25 4.97
C ALA A 313 -33.35 16.30 5.67
N THR A 314 -32.83 16.71 6.83
CA THR A 314 -31.83 15.96 7.62
C THR A 314 -32.41 15.49 8.95
N SER A 315 -32.01 14.30 9.36
CA SER A 315 -32.29 13.77 10.69
C SER A 315 -31.43 14.50 11.74
N VAL A 316 -32.01 14.77 12.91
CA VAL A 316 -31.23 15.25 14.08
C VAL A 316 -30.39 14.12 14.69
N ILE A 317 -30.80 12.87 14.49
CA ILE A 317 -30.05 11.69 14.88
C ILE A 317 -29.08 11.36 13.75
N PRO A 318 -27.79 11.11 14.04
CA PRO A 318 -26.84 10.67 13.02
C PRO A 318 -27.33 9.43 12.28
N ASP A 319 -27.20 9.41 10.95
CA ASP A 319 -27.73 8.33 10.10
C ASP A 319 -27.08 6.97 10.40
N THR A 320 -25.87 6.98 10.97
CA THR A 320 -25.17 5.76 11.37
C THR A 320 -25.73 5.17 12.66
N TRP A 321 -26.40 5.93 13.53
CA TRP A 321 -26.86 5.43 14.82
C TRP A 321 -27.99 4.39 14.65
N PRO A 322 -28.07 3.40 15.57
CA PRO A 322 -29.23 2.50 15.61
C PRO A 322 -30.54 3.28 15.71
N VAL A 323 -31.57 2.82 15.00
CA VAL A 323 -32.92 3.44 15.01
C VAL A 323 -33.97 2.60 15.74
N ASP A 324 -33.57 1.44 16.27
CA ASP A 324 -34.40 0.51 17.02
C ASP A 324 -33.63 -0.06 18.21
N ALA A 325 -34.37 -0.55 19.22
CA ALA A 325 -33.76 -1.21 20.38
C ALA A 325 -32.92 -2.44 19.97
N LEU A 326 -31.79 -2.60 20.63
CA LEU A 326 -30.85 -3.69 20.38
C LEU A 326 -31.08 -4.83 21.38
N VAL A 327 -30.54 -5.99 21.03
CA VAL A 327 -30.57 -7.21 21.85
C VAL A 327 -29.15 -7.50 22.29
N SER A 328 -28.93 -7.57 23.60
CA SER A 328 -27.62 -7.91 24.12
C SER A 328 -27.30 -9.38 23.89
N ALA A 329 -26.13 -9.59 23.31
CA ALA A 329 -25.50 -10.89 23.21
C ALA A 329 -24.91 -11.34 24.56
N GLN A 330 -25.76 -11.78 25.50
CA GLN A 330 -25.33 -12.26 26.82
C GLN A 330 -25.18 -13.79 26.88
N GLY A 331 -23.97 -14.27 27.16
CA GLY A 331 -23.70 -15.63 27.64
C GLY A 331 -22.38 -16.22 27.16
N ARG A 332 -21.27 -16.05 27.91
CA ARG A 332 -19.93 -16.70 27.71
C ARG A 332 -19.50 -16.90 26.24
N SER A 333 -19.92 -16.02 25.35
CA SER A 333 -19.86 -16.17 23.91
C SER A 333 -18.73 -15.31 23.36
N SER A 334 -17.84 -15.90 22.57
CA SER A 334 -16.88 -15.13 21.78
C SER A 334 -17.63 -14.24 20.79
N ALA A 335 -17.28 -12.95 20.73
CA ALA A 335 -17.75 -12.05 19.70
C ALA A 335 -16.81 -12.13 18.50
N CYS A 336 -17.39 -12.19 17.32
CA CYS A 336 -16.66 -12.42 16.09
C CYS A 336 -16.98 -11.33 15.07
N ALA A 337 -15.97 -10.91 14.32
CA ALA A 337 -16.14 -10.23 13.06
C ALA A 337 -16.23 -11.31 11.97
N VAL A 338 -17.17 -11.21 11.04
CA VAL A 338 -17.29 -12.11 9.89
C VAL A 338 -17.28 -11.32 8.60
N TYR A 339 -16.45 -11.73 7.65
CA TYR A 339 -16.35 -11.12 6.33
C TYR A 339 -16.47 -12.18 5.23
N PRO A 340 -17.44 -12.06 4.31
CA PRO A 340 -17.55 -12.96 3.16
C PRO A 340 -16.45 -12.67 2.12
N LEU A 341 -15.79 -13.72 1.63
CA LEU A 341 -14.75 -13.59 0.62
C LEU A 341 -15.38 -13.55 -0.78
N HIS A 342 -15.55 -12.36 -1.33
CA HIS A 342 -16.10 -12.18 -2.67
C HIS A 342 -15.00 -12.14 -3.75
N SER A 343 -15.34 -12.59 -4.95
CA SER A 343 -14.50 -12.40 -6.14
C SER A 343 -14.27 -10.92 -6.41
N SER A 344 -13.04 -10.56 -6.80
CA SER A 344 -12.69 -9.19 -7.23
C SER A 344 -13.71 -8.61 -8.22
N GLY A 345 -14.03 -7.32 -8.10
CA GLY A 345 -14.86 -6.56 -9.06
C GLY A 345 -16.38 -6.58 -8.84
N LYS A 346 -16.89 -7.09 -7.70
CA LYS A 346 -18.29 -6.91 -7.29
C LYS A 346 -18.39 -5.88 -6.16
N ALA A 347 -19.43 -5.04 -6.17
CA ALA A 347 -19.76 -4.15 -5.05
C ALA A 347 -19.87 -5.00 -3.77
N THR A 348 -18.87 -4.89 -2.91
CA THR A 348 -18.71 -5.74 -1.73
C THR A 348 -19.17 -4.94 -0.51
N PRO A 349 -19.88 -5.53 0.47
CA PRO A 349 -20.03 -4.87 1.75
C PRO A 349 -18.64 -4.53 2.30
N SER A 350 -18.42 -3.26 2.64
CA SER A 350 -17.10 -2.70 2.94
C SER A 350 -16.53 -3.20 4.27
N HIS A 351 -17.34 -3.79 5.16
CA HIS A 351 -16.93 -4.07 6.53
C HIS A 351 -17.45 -5.41 7.07
N ALA A 352 -16.83 -5.86 8.17
CA ALA A 352 -17.22 -7.06 8.89
C ALA A 352 -18.67 -6.98 9.38
N GLN A 353 -19.29 -8.14 9.64
CA GLN A 353 -20.56 -8.25 10.35
C GLN A 353 -20.32 -8.89 11.72
N LEU A 354 -20.98 -8.36 12.76
CA LEU A 354 -20.90 -8.90 14.10
C LEU A 354 -21.55 -10.28 14.15
N ALA A 355 -20.77 -11.26 14.60
CA ALA A 355 -21.18 -12.61 14.87
C ALA A 355 -21.04 -13.04 16.33
N VAL A 356 -22.12 -13.47 16.95
CA VAL A 356 -22.13 -13.93 18.35
C VAL A 356 -22.42 -15.41 18.37
N THR A 357 -21.47 -16.20 18.85
CA THR A 357 -21.61 -17.65 18.91
C THR A 357 -21.96 -18.11 20.32
N GLY A 358 -23.13 -18.73 20.49
CA GLY A 358 -23.39 -19.63 21.62
C GLY A 358 -22.78 -21.00 21.31
N ASP A 359 -21.76 -21.41 22.08
CA ASP A 359 -21.15 -22.75 22.05
C ASP A 359 -20.75 -23.30 20.66
N TYR A 360 -19.63 -22.80 20.11
CA TYR A 360 -18.82 -23.59 19.19
C TYR A 360 -17.39 -23.67 19.74
N GLY A 361 -17.11 -24.79 20.42
CA GLY A 361 -15.83 -25.27 20.94
C GLY A 361 -14.67 -24.27 20.89
N ALA A 362 -14.49 -23.51 21.96
CA ALA A 362 -13.20 -22.94 22.28
C ALA A 362 -12.14 -24.06 22.22
N SER A 363 -11.11 -23.87 21.41
CA SER A 363 -9.96 -24.76 21.40
C SER A 363 -9.36 -24.75 22.81
N THR A 364 -9.38 -25.90 23.48
CA THR A 364 -8.83 -26.07 24.84
C THR A 364 -7.31 -26.27 24.84
N ASP A 365 -6.62 -26.06 23.72
CA ASP A 365 -5.16 -26.09 23.69
C ASP A 365 -4.61 -24.77 24.25
N GLY A 366 -4.54 -24.75 25.59
CA GLY A 366 -3.91 -23.70 26.37
C GLY A 366 -2.41 -23.65 26.09
N SER A 367 -2.02 -22.80 25.16
CA SER A 367 -0.72 -22.12 25.07
C SER A 367 -0.55 -21.62 23.63
N HIS A 368 -1.16 -20.49 23.23
CA HIS A 368 -0.59 -19.56 22.23
C HIS A 368 -1.43 -18.26 22.15
N SER A 369 -0.71 -17.15 21.97
CA SER A 369 -1.18 -15.87 21.42
C SER A 369 -1.85 -16.06 20.05
N ASP A 370 -2.73 -15.14 19.62
CA ASP A 370 -3.32 -14.99 18.28
C ASP A 370 -3.21 -16.24 17.35
N SER A 371 -4.30 -17.00 17.19
CA SER A 371 -4.32 -18.23 16.37
C SER A 371 -5.06 -18.05 15.05
N VAL A 372 -4.57 -18.71 14.00
CA VAL A 372 -5.22 -18.76 12.69
C VAL A 372 -5.45 -20.21 12.28
N THR A 373 -6.68 -20.53 11.87
CA THR A 373 -7.06 -21.86 11.39
C THR A 373 -7.63 -21.79 9.98
N MET A 374 -7.06 -22.59 9.07
CA MET A 374 -7.59 -22.80 7.72
C MET A 374 -8.50 -24.04 7.71
N ARG A 375 -9.77 -23.89 7.29
CA ARG A 375 -10.74 -25.00 7.19
C ARG A 375 -11.25 -25.16 5.77
N ASP A 376 -11.51 -26.41 5.38
CA ASP A 376 -12.11 -26.76 4.08
C ASP A 376 -11.30 -26.30 2.86
N GLY A 377 -10.00 -26.08 3.03
CA GLY A 377 -9.05 -25.67 2.01
C GLY A 377 -7.63 -25.59 2.57
N ALA A 378 -6.65 -25.45 1.69
CA ALA A 378 -5.24 -25.39 2.07
C ALA A 378 -4.75 -23.95 2.29
N GLY A 379 -5.51 -22.94 1.88
CA GLY A 379 -5.15 -21.55 2.09
C GLY A 379 -6.05 -20.57 1.35
N ALA A 380 -5.66 -19.30 1.26
CA ALA A 380 -6.43 -18.27 0.57
C ALA A 380 -5.53 -17.33 -0.23
N LEU A 381 -6.08 -16.70 -1.27
CA LEU A 381 -5.41 -15.66 -2.03
C LEU A 381 -6.24 -14.39 -1.91
N VAL A 382 -5.74 -13.42 -1.15
CA VAL A 382 -6.49 -12.22 -0.80
C VAL A 382 -5.78 -10.95 -1.23
N ARG A 383 -6.53 -9.88 -1.48
CA ARG A 383 -6.01 -8.54 -1.72
C ARG A 383 -6.48 -7.63 -0.60
N ALA A 384 -5.55 -7.06 0.15
CA ALA A 384 -5.85 -5.92 1.00
C ALA A 384 -6.09 -4.71 0.10
N ALA A 385 -7.34 -4.29 -0.04
CA ALA A 385 -7.72 -3.19 -0.93
C ALA A 385 -7.18 -1.85 -0.45
N ILE A 386 -7.00 -0.91 -1.38
CA ILE A 386 -6.93 0.53 -1.08
C ILE A 386 -8.34 1.08 -1.28
N GLY A 387 -8.96 1.58 -0.21
CA GLY A 387 -10.37 1.96 -0.25
C GLY A 387 -11.27 0.84 -0.77
N THR A 388 -12.11 1.16 -1.76
CA THR A 388 -13.03 0.23 -2.43
C THR A 388 -12.49 -0.29 -3.77
N SER A 389 -11.25 0.04 -4.13
CA SER A 389 -10.64 -0.32 -5.42
C SER A 389 -10.26 -1.79 -5.54
N ASP A 390 -9.95 -2.23 -6.77
CA ASP A 390 -9.37 -3.55 -7.05
C ASP A 390 -7.82 -3.57 -6.93
N LYS A 391 -7.25 -2.50 -6.36
CA LYS A 391 -5.81 -2.30 -6.18
C LYS A 391 -5.41 -2.51 -4.72
N GLY A 392 -4.10 -2.59 -4.48
CA GLY A 392 -3.51 -2.88 -3.18
C GLY A 392 -2.80 -4.22 -3.14
N THR A 393 -2.17 -4.52 -2.00
CA THR A 393 -1.23 -5.64 -1.87
C THR A 393 -1.95 -6.99 -1.85
N VAL A 394 -1.45 -7.94 -2.65
CA VAL A 394 -1.93 -9.33 -2.66
C VAL A 394 -1.15 -10.17 -1.66
N PHE A 395 -1.82 -11.09 -0.98
CA PHE A 395 -1.25 -12.02 -0.01
C PHE A 395 -1.66 -13.45 -0.35
N ALA A 396 -0.68 -14.35 -0.38
CA ALA A 396 -0.92 -15.78 -0.38
C ALA A 396 -0.88 -16.27 1.07
N ILE A 397 -2.04 -16.69 1.59
CA ILE A 397 -2.18 -17.26 2.93
C ILE A 397 -2.06 -18.77 2.82
N ASP A 398 -1.06 -19.36 3.47
CA ASP A 398 -0.81 -20.79 3.42
C ASP A 398 -1.66 -21.59 4.43
N SER A 399 -1.42 -22.90 4.51
CA SER A 399 -2.17 -23.81 5.40
C SER A 399 -1.92 -23.56 6.88
N THR A 400 -0.85 -22.84 7.22
CA THR A 400 -0.54 -22.43 8.61
C THR A 400 -1.28 -21.16 9.00
N GLY A 401 -1.91 -20.48 8.03
CA GLY A 401 -2.52 -19.17 8.24
C GLY A 401 -1.52 -18.02 8.13
N THR A 402 -0.29 -18.26 7.67
CA THR A 402 0.72 -17.20 7.46
C THR A 402 0.44 -16.49 6.14
N ALA A 403 0.31 -15.17 6.19
CA ALA A 403 0.09 -14.33 5.02
C ALA A 403 1.42 -13.90 4.40
N TYR A 404 1.72 -14.38 3.20
CA TYR A 404 2.91 -14.03 2.44
C TYR A 404 2.59 -12.94 1.41
N PRO A 405 3.09 -11.71 1.57
CA PRO A 405 2.84 -10.63 0.63
C PRO A 405 3.47 -10.89 -0.75
N VAL A 406 2.75 -10.50 -1.79
CA VAL A 406 3.13 -10.52 -3.21
C VAL A 406 2.98 -9.08 -3.76
N PRO A 407 3.94 -8.18 -3.48
CA PRO A 407 3.82 -6.74 -3.78
C PRO A 407 3.59 -6.44 -5.27
N GLU A 408 4.17 -7.24 -6.16
CA GLU A 408 4.11 -7.09 -7.62
C GLU A 408 3.23 -8.19 -8.26
N ALA A 409 2.04 -8.43 -7.71
CA ALA A 409 1.13 -9.47 -8.17
C ALA A 409 0.47 -9.18 -9.55
N SER A 410 1.31 -8.95 -10.57
CA SER A 410 0.90 -8.92 -11.97
C SER A 410 0.37 -10.30 -12.41
N GLU A 411 -0.38 -10.33 -13.50
CA GLU A 411 -0.89 -11.57 -14.09
C GLU A 411 0.22 -12.61 -14.37
N GLU A 412 1.42 -12.16 -14.78
CA GLU A 412 2.55 -13.07 -14.98
C GLU A 412 3.08 -13.63 -13.66
N ILE A 413 3.22 -12.80 -12.62
CA ILE A 413 3.67 -13.26 -11.29
C ILE A 413 2.66 -14.22 -10.66
N LEU A 414 1.36 -13.92 -10.76
CA LEU A 414 0.31 -14.83 -10.30
C LEU A 414 0.39 -16.17 -11.05
N LYS A 415 0.57 -16.17 -12.38
CA LYS A 415 0.72 -17.39 -13.18
C LYS A 415 1.95 -18.21 -12.77
N ARG A 416 3.08 -17.56 -12.47
CA ARG A 416 4.28 -18.25 -11.95
C ARG A 416 3.98 -19.00 -10.65
N LEU A 417 3.16 -18.40 -9.79
CA LEU A 417 2.71 -19.00 -8.53
C LEU A 417 1.56 -20.02 -8.71
N GLY A 418 0.98 -20.12 -9.91
CA GLY A 418 -0.10 -21.07 -10.23
C GLY A 418 -1.52 -20.49 -10.14
N TYR A 419 -1.65 -19.16 -10.13
CA TYR A 419 -2.91 -18.43 -9.97
C TYR A 419 -3.22 -17.50 -11.16
N SER A 420 -4.41 -16.90 -11.13
CA SER A 420 -4.88 -15.83 -12.00
C SER A 420 -5.55 -14.73 -11.18
N GLY A 421 -5.76 -13.53 -11.74
CA GLY A 421 -6.46 -12.44 -11.04
C GLY A 421 -7.87 -12.82 -10.54
N ASN A 422 -8.54 -13.76 -11.21
CA ASN A 422 -9.87 -14.28 -10.81
C ASN A 422 -9.85 -15.12 -9.52
N ASP A 423 -8.67 -15.59 -9.11
CA ASP A 423 -8.50 -16.38 -7.89
C ASP A 423 -8.35 -15.49 -6.65
N VAL A 424 -8.04 -14.19 -6.85
CA VAL A 424 -7.87 -13.20 -5.79
C VAL A 424 -9.23 -12.80 -5.21
N ARG A 425 -9.30 -12.70 -3.88
CA ARG A 425 -10.46 -12.22 -3.12
C ARG A 425 -10.15 -10.91 -2.43
N THR A 426 -10.99 -9.90 -2.60
CA THR A 426 -10.74 -8.58 -2.00
C THR A 426 -11.17 -8.56 -0.55
N ILE A 427 -10.35 -7.98 0.33
CA ILE A 427 -10.64 -7.75 1.74
C ILE A 427 -10.26 -6.30 2.12
N PRO A 428 -10.98 -5.67 3.07
CA PRO A 428 -10.54 -4.41 3.66
C PRO A 428 -9.16 -4.58 4.29
N ARG A 429 -8.30 -3.56 4.20
CA ARG A 429 -6.92 -3.67 4.68
C ARG A 429 -6.84 -4.18 6.12
N ALA A 430 -7.68 -3.72 7.04
CA ALA A 430 -7.62 -4.10 8.46
C ALA A 430 -7.63 -5.62 8.70
N TRP A 431 -8.24 -6.40 7.79
CA TRP A 431 -8.25 -7.86 7.87
C TRP A 431 -6.88 -8.51 7.69
N ILE A 432 -5.90 -7.86 7.04
CA ILE A 432 -4.58 -8.47 6.92
C ILE A 432 -3.81 -8.48 8.24
N ASP A 433 -4.15 -7.56 9.15
CA ASP A 433 -3.44 -7.38 10.42
C ASP A 433 -3.78 -8.47 11.46
N VAL A 434 -4.81 -9.28 11.24
CA VAL A 434 -5.15 -10.44 12.09
C VAL A 434 -4.37 -11.70 11.72
N PHE A 435 -3.60 -11.68 10.63
CA PHE A 435 -2.76 -12.79 10.19
C PHE A 435 -1.28 -12.58 10.59
N PRO A 436 -0.59 -13.65 11.02
CA PRO A 436 0.87 -13.68 11.01
C PRO A 436 1.41 -13.33 9.63
N GLN A 437 2.46 -12.51 9.57
CA GLN A 437 3.04 -12.08 8.29
C GLN A 437 4.30 -12.88 7.98
N GLY A 438 4.37 -13.37 6.75
CA GLY A 438 5.53 -14.04 6.19
C GLY A 438 6.46 -13.08 5.44
N VAL A 439 7.50 -13.64 4.82
CA VAL A 439 8.43 -12.89 3.97
C VAL A 439 7.79 -12.51 2.63
N GLN A 440 8.28 -11.43 2.02
CA GLN A 440 7.81 -10.98 0.70
C GLN A 440 8.22 -11.94 -0.41
N LEU A 441 7.26 -12.30 -1.26
CA LEU A 441 7.44 -13.19 -2.40
C LEU A 441 7.73 -12.37 -3.66
N THR A 442 8.96 -11.86 -3.77
CA THR A 442 9.42 -11.07 -4.92
C THR A 442 10.40 -11.84 -5.80
N THR A 443 10.43 -11.50 -7.09
CA THR A 443 11.40 -12.08 -8.04
C THR A 443 12.84 -11.71 -7.69
N ALA A 444 13.06 -10.47 -7.23
CA ALA A 444 14.36 -9.97 -6.80
C ALA A 444 14.91 -10.75 -5.59
N ALA A 445 14.08 -10.99 -4.56
CA ALA A 445 14.49 -11.79 -3.41
C ALA A 445 14.74 -13.25 -3.80
N ALA A 446 13.93 -13.81 -4.70
CA ALA A 446 14.10 -15.18 -5.17
C ALA A 446 15.43 -15.40 -5.93
N GLY A 447 15.91 -14.39 -6.67
CA GLY A 447 17.15 -14.43 -7.45
C GLY A 447 18.41 -14.08 -6.66
N SER A 448 18.25 -13.60 -5.43
CA SER A 448 19.35 -13.17 -4.58
C SER A 448 19.85 -14.31 -3.69
N ALA A 449 21.08 -14.15 -3.15
CA ALA A 449 21.58 -15.07 -2.13
C ALA A 449 20.68 -15.02 -0.88
N PRO A 450 20.42 -16.16 -0.19
CA PRO A 450 19.57 -16.17 0.99
C PRO A 450 20.18 -15.32 2.11
N THR A 451 19.61 -14.14 2.35
CA THR A 451 19.95 -13.24 3.46
C THR A 451 18.72 -13.04 4.35
N VAL A 452 18.93 -12.63 5.60
CA VAL A 452 17.85 -12.43 6.59
C VAL A 452 17.00 -11.19 6.29
N SER A 453 17.42 -10.33 5.36
CA SER A 453 16.64 -9.22 4.84
C SER A 453 17.01 -8.99 3.38
N ALA A 454 16.02 -8.89 2.50
CA ALA A 454 16.20 -8.53 1.10
C ALA A 454 15.39 -7.25 0.81
N GLU A 455 16.09 -6.12 0.69
CA GLU A 455 15.55 -4.93 0.04
C GLU A 455 15.51 -5.17 -1.47
N SER A 456 14.40 -4.76 -2.10
CA SER A 456 14.22 -4.77 -3.55
C SER A 456 15.06 -3.68 -4.20
N LYS A 457 15.90 -4.03 -5.18
CA LYS A 457 16.46 -3.06 -6.14
C LYS A 457 15.58 -2.98 -7.37
N GLY A 458 15.17 -1.77 -7.73
CA GLY A 458 14.37 -1.45 -8.91
C GLY A 458 15.06 -1.85 -10.20
N MET A 459 14.28 -2.40 -11.13
CA MET A 459 14.70 -2.74 -12.49
C MET A 459 14.43 -1.52 -13.40
N SER A 460 15.45 -1.08 -14.12
CA SER A 460 15.38 0.02 -15.10
C SER A 460 14.63 -0.39 -16.36
N VAL A 461 13.77 0.47 -16.88
CA VAL A 461 13.27 0.42 -18.27
C VAL A 461 13.40 1.82 -18.89
N ASP A 462 13.98 1.87 -20.09
CA ASP A 462 14.22 3.08 -20.87
C ASP A 462 12.93 3.83 -21.21
N ALA A 463 12.92 5.14 -20.97
CA ALA A 463 11.84 6.06 -21.34
C ALA A 463 12.03 6.54 -22.79
N ALA A 464 11.07 6.22 -23.66
CA ALA A 464 10.91 6.85 -24.96
C ALA A 464 9.89 7.99 -24.85
N VAL A 465 10.28 9.15 -25.39
CA VAL A 465 9.59 10.44 -25.36
C VAL A 465 8.33 10.43 -26.23
N ALA A 466 7.19 10.92 -25.69
CA ALA A 466 6.07 11.40 -26.48
C ALA A 466 5.30 12.53 -25.75
N ASP A 467 5.47 13.72 -26.30
CA ASP A 467 4.85 15.03 -26.07
C ASP A 467 3.38 15.05 -25.59
N GLY A 468 3.14 15.70 -24.45
CA GLY A 468 1.80 16.01 -23.90
C GLY A 468 1.54 17.52 -23.72
N GLN A 469 2.36 18.42 -24.28
CA GLN A 469 2.24 19.86 -24.02
C GLN A 469 1.06 20.55 -24.75
N GLU A 470 0.32 19.87 -25.63
CA GLU A 470 -0.81 20.49 -26.36
C GLU A 470 -2.10 20.66 -25.53
N GLN A 471 -2.29 19.96 -24.40
CA GLN A 471 -3.56 19.97 -23.65
C GLN A 471 -3.69 21.09 -22.60
N CYS A 472 -2.61 21.80 -22.27
CA CYS A 472 -2.55 22.75 -21.15
C CYS A 472 -2.28 24.19 -21.62
N GLN A 473 -3.15 24.73 -22.46
CA GLN A 473 -3.06 26.14 -22.87
C GLN A 473 -3.89 27.01 -21.91
N ALA A 474 -3.21 27.75 -21.03
CA ALA A 474 -3.84 28.74 -20.16
C ALA A 474 -4.67 29.75 -20.98
N GLY A 475 -5.93 29.97 -20.57
CA GLY A 475 -6.88 30.86 -21.26
C GLY A 475 -7.81 30.17 -22.27
N VAL A 476 -7.73 28.85 -22.45
CA VAL A 476 -8.71 28.04 -23.16
C VAL A 476 -9.49 27.22 -22.14
N GLU A 477 -10.79 27.50 -21.94
CA GLU A 477 -11.64 26.65 -21.08
C GLU A 477 -11.68 25.23 -21.65
N ASN A 478 -11.05 24.29 -20.94
CA ASN A 478 -11.05 22.87 -21.24
C ASN A 478 -11.23 22.10 -19.94
N TYR A 479 -12.35 21.39 -19.81
CA TYR A 479 -12.64 20.58 -18.63
C TYR A 479 -12.36 19.10 -18.90
N ILE A 480 -11.72 18.44 -17.95
CA ILE A 480 -11.57 16.99 -17.98
C ILE A 480 -12.92 16.38 -17.64
N THR A 481 -13.51 15.64 -18.58
CA THR A 481 -14.81 14.95 -18.41
C THR A 481 -14.67 13.47 -18.04
N GLN A 482 -13.46 12.94 -18.15
CA GLN A 482 -13.15 11.56 -17.77
C GLN A 482 -12.85 11.50 -16.28
N ARG A 483 -13.34 10.46 -15.60
CA ARG A 483 -13.04 10.24 -14.19
C ARG A 483 -11.52 9.99 -14.04
N PRO A 484 -10.80 10.79 -13.23
CA PRO A 484 -9.38 10.57 -12.98
C PRO A 484 -9.15 9.21 -12.32
N TRP A 485 -8.04 8.53 -12.65
CA TRP A 485 -7.73 7.21 -12.10
C TRP A 485 -7.58 7.22 -10.57
N THR A 486 -7.18 8.35 -9.99
CA THR A 486 -7.12 8.55 -8.53
C THR A 486 -8.50 8.58 -7.89
N ASN A 487 -9.54 9.02 -8.60
CA ASN A 487 -10.93 8.95 -8.13
C ASN A 487 -11.48 7.52 -8.19
N ASP A 488 -10.95 6.67 -9.05
CA ASP A 488 -11.24 5.23 -9.05
C ASP A 488 -10.50 4.50 -7.92
N LEU A 489 -9.28 4.97 -7.58
CA LEU A 489 -8.48 4.42 -6.49
C LEU A 489 -9.08 4.75 -5.11
N PHE A 490 -9.45 6.01 -4.87
CA PHE A 490 -9.85 6.48 -3.54
C PHE A 490 -11.35 6.56 -3.30
N ASP A 491 -12.17 6.49 -4.36
CA ASP A 491 -13.63 6.58 -4.27
C ASP A 491 -14.11 7.79 -3.46
N PRO A 492 -13.93 9.02 -3.98
CA PRO A 492 -14.23 10.25 -3.27
C PRO A 492 -15.69 10.35 -2.83
N ASP A 493 -16.62 9.71 -3.56
CA ASP A 493 -18.04 9.69 -3.21
C ASP A 493 -18.29 9.03 -1.84
N THR A 494 -17.59 7.94 -1.54
CA THR A 494 -17.61 7.26 -0.24
C THR A 494 -16.77 8.02 0.79
N LEU A 495 -15.60 8.53 0.38
CA LEU A 495 -14.68 9.23 1.27
C LEU A 495 -15.28 10.54 1.83
N HIS A 496 -15.96 11.32 0.99
CA HIS A 496 -16.53 12.63 1.34
C HIS A 496 -17.75 12.53 2.26
N GLN A 497 -18.38 11.36 2.35
CA GLN A 497 -19.39 11.09 3.39
C GLN A 497 -18.77 11.02 4.79
N GLN A 498 -17.48 10.68 4.89
CA GLN A 498 -16.77 10.57 6.18
C GLN A 498 -16.05 11.87 6.57
N SER A 499 -15.50 12.59 5.59
CA SER A 499 -14.83 13.87 5.78
C SER A 499 -14.61 14.57 4.45
N THR A 500 -14.73 15.90 4.41
CA THR A 500 -14.47 16.76 3.24
C THR A 500 -13.27 17.68 3.43
N GLY A 501 -12.63 17.66 4.62
CA GLY A 501 -11.57 18.62 4.99
C GLY A 501 -12.10 19.96 5.52
N LYS A 502 -13.42 20.06 5.75
CA LYS A 502 -14.08 21.27 6.26
C LYS A 502 -13.44 21.79 7.55
N GLY A 503 -13.17 23.09 7.59
CA GLY A 503 -12.61 23.76 8.77
C GLY A 503 -11.10 23.57 8.95
N VAL A 504 -10.44 22.88 8.01
CA VAL A 504 -8.99 22.70 8.00
C VAL A 504 -8.36 23.62 6.96
N THR A 505 -7.34 24.36 7.38
CA THR A 505 -6.50 25.20 6.53
C THR A 505 -5.23 24.45 6.16
N VAL A 506 -4.97 24.33 4.86
CA VAL A 506 -3.77 23.75 4.26
C VAL A 506 -2.92 24.88 3.67
N ALA A 507 -1.74 25.11 4.23
CA ALA A 507 -0.77 26.02 3.65
C ALA A 507 -0.05 25.37 2.47
N VAL A 508 -0.04 26.04 1.33
CA VAL A 508 0.66 25.59 0.11
C VAL A 508 1.88 26.49 -0.09
N ILE A 509 3.05 26.01 0.35
CA ILE A 509 4.34 26.71 0.18
C ILE A 509 4.90 26.35 -1.20
N ASP A 510 4.62 27.18 -2.20
CA ASP A 510 4.88 26.86 -3.63
C ASP A 510 5.03 28.13 -4.51
N SER A 511 4.64 28.08 -5.79
CA SER A 511 4.74 29.18 -6.76
C SER A 511 3.61 30.23 -6.69
N GLY A 512 2.70 30.08 -5.72
CA GLY A 512 1.45 30.84 -5.59
C GLY A 512 0.23 30.02 -6.01
N VAL A 513 -0.98 30.55 -5.82
CA VAL A 513 -2.23 29.89 -6.21
C VAL A 513 -3.14 30.91 -6.89
N ASP A 514 -3.61 30.62 -8.09
CA ASP A 514 -4.58 31.49 -8.78
C ASP A 514 -5.96 31.43 -8.11
N VAL A 515 -6.33 32.51 -7.39
CA VAL A 515 -7.65 32.63 -6.75
C VAL A 515 -8.78 32.88 -7.75
N ASP A 516 -8.50 33.34 -8.95
CA ASP A 516 -9.53 33.55 -9.99
C ASP A 516 -9.92 32.22 -10.67
N ASN A 517 -9.22 31.13 -10.37
CA ASN A 517 -9.56 29.80 -10.84
C ASN A 517 -10.96 29.37 -10.32
N PRO A 518 -11.91 28.95 -11.18
CA PRO A 518 -13.26 28.56 -10.78
C PRO A 518 -13.34 27.43 -9.74
N HIS A 519 -12.36 26.52 -9.74
CA HIS A 519 -12.26 25.45 -8.75
C HIS A 519 -11.73 25.94 -7.39
N LEU A 520 -11.04 27.07 -7.32
CA LEU A 520 -10.30 27.50 -6.12
C LEU A 520 -10.76 28.84 -5.53
N LYS A 521 -11.59 29.61 -6.24
CA LYS A 521 -12.08 30.94 -5.81
C LYS A 521 -12.68 30.98 -4.41
N ASP A 522 -13.37 29.91 -3.99
CA ASP A 522 -14.01 29.77 -2.68
C ASP A 522 -13.20 28.86 -1.73
N ALA A 523 -12.00 28.46 -2.15
CA ALA A 523 -11.08 27.65 -1.38
C ALA A 523 -9.92 28.46 -0.79
N VAL A 524 -9.52 29.56 -1.42
CA VAL A 524 -8.30 30.31 -1.09
C VAL A 524 -8.58 31.47 -0.14
N VAL A 525 -7.74 31.60 0.89
CA VAL A 525 -7.70 32.79 1.79
C VAL A 525 -6.50 33.69 1.45
N PRO A 526 -6.48 34.95 1.92
CA PRO A 526 -5.30 35.81 1.76
C PRO A 526 -4.03 35.15 2.30
N GLY A 527 -2.95 35.19 1.53
CA GLY A 527 -1.67 34.58 1.87
C GLY A 527 -0.52 35.57 2.00
N VAL A 528 0.69 35.13 1.65
CA VAL A 528 1.89 35.98 1.57
C VAL A 528 2.77 35.58 0.39
N SER A 529 3.56 36.54 -0.09
CA SER A 529 4.62 36.31 -1.07
C SER A 529 5.97 36.73 -0.51
N TYR A 530 6.97 35.86 -0.67
CA TYR A 530 8.37 36.12 -0.36
C TYR A 530 9.17 36.58 -1.59
N LEU A 531 8.50 36.78 -2.72
CA LEU A 531 9.10 37.39 -3.91
C LEU A 531 9.13 38.91 -3.77
N GLN A 532 10.16 39.54 -4.34
CA GLN A 532 10.22 41.00 -4.39
C GLN A 532 9.10 41.54 -5.28
N GLU A 533 8.41 42.58 -4.82
CA GLU A 533 7.42 43.34 -5.60
C GLU A 533 6.18 42.55 -6.06
N ASP A 534 5.71 41.57 -5.27
CA ASP A 534 4.45 40.87 -5.52
C ASP A 534 3.29 41.46 -4.68
N PRO A 535 2.37 42.26 -5.27
CA PRO A 535 1.24 42.84 -4.55
C PRO A 535 0.10 41.85 -4.31
N THR A 536 0.19 40.62 -4.84
CA THR A 536 -0.91 39.65 -4.85
C THR A 536 -0.92 38.76 -3.62
N ASN A 537 0.06 38.90 -2.71
CA ASN A 537 0.14 38.12 -1.48
C ASN A 537 0.01 36.61 -1.72
N GLY A 538 0.60 36.11 -2.81
CA GLY A 538 0.60 34.69 -3.17
C GLY A 538 -0.67 34.18 -3.84
N THR A 539 -1.71 35.01 -4.04
CA THR A 539 -2.97 34.63 -4.70
C THR A 539 -2.91 34.71 -6.24
N THR A 540 -1.71 34.79 -6.80
CA THR A 540 -1.48 34.59 -8.24
C THR A 540 -0.35 33.60 -8.44
N ASP A 541 -0.44 32.86 -9.54
CA ASP A 541 0.55 31.85 -9.92
C ASP A 541 0.89 32.03 -11.40
N THR A 542 2.14 32.38 -11.68
CA THR A 542 2.62 32.56 -13.06
C THR A 542 3.33 31.31 -13.59
N TYR A 543 3.52 30.29 -12.75
CA TYR A 543 4.19 29.03 -13.09
C TYR A 543 3.22 27.84 -13.16
N SER A 544 2.04 27.98 -12.56
CA SER A 544 0.93 27.00 -12.53
C SER A 544 1.09 25.83 -11.56
N HIS A 545 2.27 25.64 -10.97
CA HIS A 545 2.54 24.48 -10.12
C HIS A 545 1.80 24.55 -8.79
N GLY A 546 1.84 25.68 -8.08
CA GLY A 546 1.13 25.83 -6.81
C GLY A 546 -0.39 25.78 -6.99
N THR A 547 -0.92 26.29 -8.11
CA THR A 547 -2.34 26.14 -8.47
C THR A 547 -2.71 24.67 -8.71
N ALA A 548 -1.85 23.91 -9.40
CA ALA A 548 -2.06 22.48 -9.61
C ALA A 548 -2.00 21.68 -8.29
N VAL A 549 -1.08 22.03 -7.39
CA VAL A 549 -1.01 21.44 -6.04
C VAL A 549 -2.29 21.75 -5.23
N ALA A 550 -2.72 23.01 -5.22
CA ALA A 550 -3.95 23.42 -4.55
C ALA A 550 -5.20 22.74 -5.15
N GLY A 551 -5.22 22.52 -6.47
CA GLY A 551 -6.29 21.80 -7.16
C GLY A 551 -6.43 20.34 -6.71
N ILE A 552 -5.30 19.62 -6.57
CA ILE A 552 -5.30 18.24 -6.05
C ILE A 552 -5.84 18.19 -4.62
N ILE A 553 -5.51 19.20 -3.80
CA ILE A 553 -5.92 19.25 -2.40
C ILE A 553 -7.41 19.61 -2.29
N ALA A 554 -7.83 20.71 -2.90
CA ALA A 554 -9.05 21.41 -2.51
C ALA A 554 -9.90 21.93 -3.68
N ALA A 555 -9.67 21.50 -4.94
CA ALA A 555 -10.53 21.91 -6.05
C ALA A 555 -12.01 21.62 -5.73
N ARG A 556 -12.85 22.65 -5.81
CA ARG A 556 -14.31 22.53 -5.74
C ARG A 556 -14.84 21.88 -7.01
N ASN A 557 -16.01 21.27 -6.92
CA ASN A 557 -16.69 20.75 -8.10
C ASN A 557 -17.14 21.90 -9.01
N VAL A 558 -16.83 21.81 -10.30
CA VAL A 558 -17.29 22.74 -11.34
C VAL A 558 -18.12 21.95 -12.35
N GLN A 559 -19.30 22.46 -12.68
CA GLN A 559 -20.22 21.78 -13.58
C GLN A 559 -19.56 21.47 -14.94
N GLY A 560 -19.49 20.18 -15.30
CA GLY A 560 -18.87 19.72 -16.54
C GLY A 560 -17.41 19.28 -16.41
N SER A 561 -16.77 19.53 -15.26
CA SER A 561 -15.45 19.01 -14.90
C SER A 561 -15.56 17.80 -13.98
N SER A 562 -14.62 16.87 -14.13
CA SER A 562 -14.37 15.73 -13.24
C SER A 562 -13.18 15.99 -12.30
N VAL A 563 -12.54 17.16 -12.38
CA VAL A 563 -11.50 17.59 -11.44
C VAL A 563 -12.17 18.02 -10.14
N GLN A 564 -11.75 17.39 -9.05
CA GLN A 564 -12.15 17.71 -7.69
C GLN A 564 -10.99 17.34 -6.77
N GLY A 565 -10.72 18.21 -5.78
CA GLY A 565 -9.70 17.94 -4.78
C GLY A 565 -10.11 16.79 -3.86
N LEU A 566 -9.13 16.09 -3.30
CA LEU A 566 -9.40 14.99 -2.38
C LEU A 566 -10.04 15.50 -1.06
N ALA A 567 -9.73 16.72 -0.63
CA ALA A 567 -10.32 17.43 0.51
C ALA A 567 -11.05 18.72 0.03
N PRO A 568 -12.19 18.59 -0.65
CA PRO A 568 -12.84 19.66 -1.41
C PRO A 568 -13.49 20.75 -0.55
N GLU A 569 -13.47 20.65 0.78
CA GLU A 569 -13.91 21.74 1.67
C GLU A 569 -12.78 22.28 2.56
N ALA A 570 -11.54 21.82 2.35
CA ALA A 570 -10.37 22.44 2.96
C ALA A 570 -10.15 23.86 2.42
N THR A 571 -9.56 24.71 3.25
CA THR A 571 -9.16 26.07 2.92
C THR A 571 -7.68 26.10 2.55
N ILE A 572 -7.30 26.83 1.51
CA ILE A 572 -5.92 26.94 1.03
C ILE A 572 -5.34 28.29 1.48
N LEU A 573 -4.23 28.25 2.22
CA LEU A 573 -3.39 29.42 2.53
C LEU A 573 -2.20 29.44 1.56
N PRO A 574 -2.19 30.29 0.53
CA PRO A 574 -1.11 30.30 -0.46
C PRO A 574 0.11 31.04 0.09
N ILE A 575 1.28 30.40 0.06
CA ILE A 575 2.55 31.03 0.45
C ILE A 575 3.53 30.91 -0.69
N ARG A 576 3.69 32.01 -1.42
CA ARG A 576 4.53 32.05 -2.63
C ARG A 576 5.98 32.27 -2.28
N VAL A 577 6.86 31.34 -2.66
CA VAL A 577 8.29 31.40 -2.35
C VAL A 577 9.20 31.36 -3.58
N PHE A 578 8.68 31.00 -4.76
CA PHE A 578 9.41 31.08 -6.03
C PHE A 578 8.51 31.52 -7.18
N GLU A 579 9.11 32.12 -8.22
CA GLU A 579 8.36 32.56 -9.41
C GLU A 579 8.31 31.46 -10.47
N ASN A 580 9.44 30.83 -10.78
CA ASN A 580 9.57 29.74 -11.73
C ASN A 580 10.85 28.94 -11.43
N ILE A 581 10.90 27.68 -11.88
CA ILE A 581 12.13 26.88 -11.88
C ILE A 581 12.58 26.71 -13.32
N ARG A 582 13.83 27.04 -13.61
CA ARG A 582 14.42 26.97 -14.96
C ARG A 582 15.66 26.10 -14.96
N GLU A 583 15.95 25.47 -16.08
CA GLU A 583 17.24 24.82 -16.30
C GLU A 583 18.19 25.78 -17.03
N GLU A 584 19.29 26.14 -16.38
CA GLU A 584 20.34 26.97 -16.94
C GLU A 584 21.68 26.24 -16.81
N ASN A 585 22.31 25.92 -17.95
CA ASN A 585 23.60 25.22 -18.01
C ASN A 585 23.63 23.88 -17.26
N GLY A 586 22.55 23.10 -17.30
CA GLY A 586 22.43 21.82 -16.60
C GLY A 586 22.25 21.93 -15.08
N ARG A 587 21.88 23.11 -14.58
CA ARG A 587 21.53 23.35 -13.17
C ARG A 587 20.15 23.98 -13.09
N GLN A 588 19.37 23.58 -12.08
CA GLN A 588 18.12 24.27 -11.78
C GLN A 588 18.38 25.61 -11.09
N THR A 589 17.77 26.68 -11.60
CA THR A 589 17.79 28.04 -11.06
C THR A 589 16.36 28.50 -10.77
N GLY A 590 16.19 29.49 -9.88
CA GLY A 590 14.87 30.02 -9.48
C GLY A 590 14.20 29.30 -8.30
N ALA A 591 14.76 28.19 -7.80
CA ALA A 591 14.31 27.55 -6.58
C ALA A 591 14.49 28.46 -5.34
N PRO A 592 13.58 28.41 -4.34
CA PRO A 592 13.68 29.24 -3.14
C PRO A 592 14.84 28.80 -2.25
N SER A 593 15.35 29.70 -1.41
CA SER A 593 16.27 29.32 -0.34
C SER A 593 15.52 28.56 0.77
N MET A 594 16.19 27.61 1.42
CA MET A 594 15.58 26.86 2.53
C MET A 594 15.34 27.76 3.75
N GLU A 595 16.08 28.87 3.89
CA GLU A 595 15.81 29.91 4.88
C GLU A 595 14.46 30.60 4.63
N THR A 596 14.13 30.92 3.37
CA THR A 596 12.81 31.47 3.00
C THR A 596 11.70 30.45 3.26
N VAL A 597 11.91 29.18 2.89
CA VAL A 597 10.93 28.12 3.18
C VAL A 597 10.76 27.93 4.71
N SER A 598 11.83 28.06 5.50
CA SER A 598 11.74 28.00 6.96
C SER A 598 10.87 29.14 7.52
N GLN A 599 11.00 30.36 6.99
CA GLN A 599 10.14 31.49 7.38
C GLN A 599 8.68 31.29 6.95
N ALA A 600 8.47 30.72 5.76
CA ALA A 600 7.14 30.40 5.26
C ALA A 600 6.40 29.37 6.15
N ILE A 601 7.11 28.39 6.70
CA ILE A 601 6.55 27.44 7.68
C ILE A 601 6.08 28.19 8.93
N ILE A 602 6.91 29.08 9.50
CA ILE A 602 6.53 29.88 10.68
C ILE A 602 5.28 30.71 10.37
N TYR A 603 5.24 31.38 9.21
CA TYR A 603 4.08 32.16 8.79
C TYR A 603 2.80 31.31 8.69
N ALA A 604 2.88 30.11 8.11
CA ALA A 604 1.75 29.19 8.00
C ALA A 604 1.17 28.83 9.38
N VAL A 605 2.04 28.51 10.33
CA VAL A 605 1.67 28.18 11.71
C VAL A 605 1.03 29.38 12.40
N ASP A 606 1.63 30.57 12.28
CA ASP A 606 1.12 31.82 12.87
C ASP A 606 -0.24 32.25 12.29
N HIS A 607 -0.60 31.73 11.10
CA HIS A 607 -1.91 31.92 10.45
C HIS A 607 -2.80 30.69 10.57
N HIS A 608 -2.54 29.83 11.56
CA HIS A 608 -3.38 28.70 11.96
C HIS A 608 -3.60 27.65 10.86
N ALA A 609 -2.63 27.45 9.96
CA ALA A 609 -2.65 26.31 9.06
C ALA A 609 -2.36 25.02 9.84
N GLN A 610 -3.31 24.07 9.84
CA GLN A 610 -3.13 22.77 10.49
C GLN A 610 -2.25 21.84 9.64
N ILE A 611 -2.31 21.96 8.32
CA ILE A 611 -1.49 21.17 7.40
C ILE A 611 -0.60 22.09 6.57
N ILE A 612 0.67 21.74 6.38
CA ILE A 612 1.63 22.51 5.58
C ILE A 612 2.19 21.61 4.48
N ASN A 613 1.79 21.85 3.24
CA ASN A 613 2.29 21.17 2.05
C ASN A 613 3.57 21.85 1.55
N ILE A 614 4.65 21.08 1.46
CA ILE A 614 5.93 21.54 0.89
C ILE A 614 6.33 20.62 -0.27
N SER A 615 5.97 21.02 -1.49
CA SER A 615 6.30 20.31 -2.73
C SER A 615 7.76 20.50 -3.17
N LEU A 616 8.67 20.70 -2.21
CA LEU A 616 10.06 21.07 -2.42
C LEU A 616 10.95 20.24 -1.51
N SER A 617 12.19 20.02 -1.95
CA SER A 617 13.17 19.32 -1.15
C SER A 617 14.60 19.76 -1.46
N ASP A 618 15.48 19.73 -0.45
CA ASP A 618 16.90 20.07 -0.57
C ASP A 618 17.77 19.01 0.10
N THR A 619 19.05 18.94 -0.24
CA THR A 619 20.00 18.00 0.40
C THR A 619 20.59 18.56 1.70
N ARG A 620 20.44 19.87 1.94
CA ARG A 620 21.02 20.56 3.10
C ARG A 620 20.09 20.50 4.30
N ASP A 621 20.62 20.01 5.41
CA ASP A 621 20.04 20.19 6.75
C ASP A 621 20.52 21.54 7.31
N ILE A 622 19.59 22.48 7.53
CA ILE A 622 19.91 23.80 8.09
C ILE A 622 19.20 24.01 9.44
N PRO A 623 19.85 24.67 10.42
CA PRO A 623 19.26 24.88 11.75
C PRO A 623 17.90 25.58 11.74
N GLN A 624 17.70 26.53 10.83
CA GLN A 624 16.46 27.29 10.70
C GLN A 624 15.28 26.40 10.28
N MET A 625 15.51 25.45 9.37
CA MET A 625 14.47 24.51 8.93
C MET A 625 14.10 23.56 10.06
N ARG A 626 15.10 23.04 10.79
CA ARG A 626 14.85 22.20 11.97
C ARG A 626 14.00 22.94 13.02
N GLN A 627 14.34 24.20 13.30
CA GLN A 627 13.57 25.03 14.24
C GLN A 627 12.14 25.28 13.77
N ALA A 628 11.95 25.55 12.47
CA ALA A 628 10.62 25.76 11.91
C ALA A 628 9.74 24.51 11.99
N VAL A 629 10.32 23.33 11.76
CA VAL A 629 9.62 22.05 11.88
C VAL A 629 9.21 21.75 13.33
N GLN A 630 10.10 22.00 14.29
CA GLN A 630 9.78 21.88 15.72
C GLN A 630 8.71 22.87 16.16
N TYR A 631 8.73 24.09 15.61
CA TYR A 631 7.70 25.10 15.85
C TYR A 631 6.34 24.62 15.33
N ALA A 632 6.26 24.11 14.10
CA ALA A 632 5.03 23.57 13.54
C ALA A 632 4.44 22.43 14.39
N GLU A 633 5.23 21.39 14.72
CA GLU A 633 4.75 20.25 15.51
C GLU A 633 4.21 20.71 16.89
N SER A 634 4.93 21.61 17.57
CA SER A 634 4.55 22.10 18.91
C SER A 634 3.34 23.05 18.91
N HIS A 635 2.96 23.60 17.75
CA HIS A 635 1.82 24.52 17.61
C HIS A 635 0.65 23.90 16.83
N GLY A 636 0.65 22.57 16.65
CA GLY A 636 -0.49 21.83 16.11
C GLY A 636 -0.54 21.78 14.57
N SER A 637 0.58 22.02 13.90
CA SER A 637 0.68 21.93 12.44
C SER A 637 1.48 20.71 12.00
N LEU A 638 0.91 19.90 11.10
CA LEU A 638 1.60 18.78 10.45
C LEU A 638 2.21 19.24 9.12
N ILE A 639 3.50 18.97 8.93
CA ILE A 639 4.19 19.22 7.66
C ILE A 639 4.19 17.94 6.83
N VAL A 640 3.82 18.06 5.56
CA VAL A 640 3.90 17.01 4.54
C VAL A 640 4.83 17.51 3.44
N ALA A 641 5.88 16.75 3.12
CA ALA A 641 6.94 17.22 2.23
C ALA A 641 7.38 16.17 1.20
N SER A 642 7.80 16.65 0.04
CA SER A 642 8.36 15.84 -1.04
C SER A 642 9.64 15.12 -0.60
N ALA A 643 9.71 13.80 -0.84
CA ALA A 643 10.93 13.01 -0.68
C ALA A 643 11.97 13.24 -1.80
N GLY A 644 11.59 14.02 -2.83
CA GLY A 644 12.46 14.48 -3.92
C GLY A 644 12.28 13.72 -5.23
N ASN A 645 12.36 14.46 -6.36
CA ASN A 645 12.43 13.89 -7.70
C ASN A 645 13.89 13.89 -8.18
N ARG A 646 14.32 12.80 -8.80
CA ARG A 646 15.69 12.63 -9.28
C ARG A 646 16.04 13.63 -10.38
N LEU A 647 15.11 13.92 -11.30
CA LEU A 647 15.32 14.83 -12.43
C LEU A 647 15.30 16.31 -12.04
N THR A 648 14.64 16.66 -10.94
CA THR A 648 14.53 18.06 -10.48
C THR A 648 15.25 18.33 -9.16
N SER A 649 16.06 17.38 -8.68
CA SER A 649 16.87 17.58 -7.49
C SER A 649 18.25 18.12 -7.87
N THR A 650 18.84 18.89 -6.96
CA THR A 650 20.25 19.31 -7.04
C THR A 650 21.23 18.12 -6.99
N SER A 651 20.76 16.94 -6.55
CA SER A 651 21.49 15.68 -6.56
C SER A 651 20.57 14.54 -7.02
N THR A 652 21.04 13.78 -8.01
CA THR A 652 20.35 12.58 -8.51
C THR A 652 20.58 11.34 -7.65
N LYS A 653 21.46 11.42 -6.63
CA LYS A 653 21.76 10.30 -5.73
C LYS A 653 20.69 10.13 -4.66
N ASP A 654 20.39 8.89 -4.33
CA ASP A 654 19.58 8.53 -3.16
C ASP A 654 20.19 9.08 -1.86
N GLY A 655 19.33 9.28 -0.86
CA GLY A 655 19.70 9.83 0.45
C GLY A 655 18.78 10.95 0.89
N ALA A 656 19.00 11.41 2.13
CA ALA A 656 18.13 12.35 2.82
C ALA A 656 17.79 13.60 2.00
N ARG A 657 16.52 14.03 2.12
CA ARG A 657 15.98 15.24 1.54
C ARG A 657 15.18 16.00 2.60
N TYR A 658 15.48 17.27 2.80
CA TYR A 658 14.87 18.10 3.84
C TYR A 658 13.81 19.02 3.22
N PRO A 659 12.67 19.24 3.91
CA PRO A 659 12.39 18.84 5.30
C PRO A 659 11.88 17.39 5.48
N ALA A 660 11.61 16.62 4.43
CA ALA A 660 11.05 15.26 4.51
C ALA A 660 11.85 14.28 5.40
N ALA A 661 13.16 14.45 5.56
CA ALA A 661 14.01 13.59 6.38
C ALA A 661 13.90 13.86 7.89
N TYR A 662 13.07 14.81 8.33
CA TYR A 662 12.78 15.03 9.73
C TYR A 662 11.63 14.13 10.19
N GLY A 663 11.77 13.44 11.33
CA GLY A 663 10.77 12.47 11.80
C GLY A 663 9.42 13.08 12.18
N GLU A 664 9.37 14.41 12.36
CA GLU A 664 8.13 15.17 12.57
C GLU A 664 7.38 15.45 11.25
N VAL A 665 8.04 15.29 10.10
CA VAL A 665 7.50 15.56 8.77
C VAL A 665 7.05 14.25 8.12
N VAL A 666 5.93 14.25 7.41
CA VAL A 666 5.55 13.12 6.55
C VAL A 666 6.27 13.26 5.21
N GLY A 667 7.28 12.43 4.97
CA GLY A 667 8.00 12.40 3.70
C GLY A 667 7.31 11.53 2.64
N VAL A 668 7.04 12.11 1.45
CA VAL A 668 6.18 11.49 0.44
C VAL A 668 6.93 11.16 -0.85
N THR A 669 6.85 9.90 -1.28
CA THR A 669 7.32 9.42 -2.59
C THR A 669 6.17 9.28 -3.60
N ALA A 670 6.49 9.17 -4.89
CA ALA A 670 5.51 9.17 -5.97
C ALA A 670 5.28 7.78 -6.59
N LEU A 671 4.01 7.48 -6.83
CA LEU A 671 3.54 6.28 -7.52
C LEU A 671 3.13 6.60 -8.96
N ASN A 672 3.41 5.65 -9.85
CA ASN A 672 2.78 5.61 -11.16
C ASN A 672 1.35 5.00 -11.09
N THR A 673 0.67 4.92 -12.23
CA THR A 673 -0.69 4.38 -12.35
C THR A 673 -0.80 2.87 -12.03
N ASP A 674 0.33 2.16 -12.03
CA ASP A 674 0.44 0.75 -11.64
C ASP A 674 0.77 0.57 -10.15
N LEU A 675 0.79 1.66 -9.37
CA LEU A 675 1.15 1.70 -7.94
C LEU A 675 2.58 1.28 -7.63
N ASN A 676 3.51 1.55 -8.56
CA ASN A 676 4.93 1.35 -8.36
C ASN A 676 5.65 2.68 -8.16
N VAL A 677 6.62 2.72 -7.25
CA VAL A 677 7.59 3.82 -7.17
C VAL A 677 8.64 3.60 -8.24
N THR A 678 8.85 4.60 -9.10
CA THR A 678 9.83 4.54 -10.19
C THR A 678 11.20 5.09 -9.74
N GLU A 679 12.20 4.93 -10.60
CA GLU A 679 13.52 5.52 -10.46
C GLU A 679 13.53 7.06 -10.65
N ASP A 680 12.37 7.66 -10.94
CA ASP A 680 12.19 9.12 -11.00
C ASP A 680 12.18 9.75 -9.61
N SER A 681 11.85 8.97 -8.56
CA SER A 681 11.85 9.43 -7.17
C SER A 681 13.21 9.15 -6.50
N VAL A 682 13.61 10.02 -5.58
CA VAL A 682 14.76 9.79 -4.71
C VAL A 682 14.35 8.82 -3.60
N HIS A 683 15.13 7.74 -3.40
CA HIS A 683 14.86 6.78 -2.33
C HIS A 683 15.68 7.10 -1.07
N GLY A 684 15.23 6.61 0.09
CA GLY A 684 15.97 6.73 1.35
C GLY A 684 15.10 6.76 2.60
N ASP A 685 15.76 7.00 3.74
CA ASP A 685 15.12 7.03 5.06
C ASP A 685 14.11 8.17 5.21
N GLN A 686 14.07 9.15 4.31
CA GLN A 686 13.07 10.22 4.31
C GLN A 686 11.70 9.79 3.76
N VAL A 687 11.55 8.59 3.18
CA VAL A 687 10.28 8.16 2.57
C VAL A 687 9.40 7.48 3.61
N ASP A 688 8.32 8.13 4.05
CA ASP A 688 7.38 7.57 5.02
C ASP A 688 6.14 6.95 4.39
N VAL A 689 5.65 7.50 3.28
CA VAL A 689 4.46 7.01 2.58
C VAL A 689 4.55 7.28 1.07
N ALA A 690 3.91 6.44 0.27
CA ALA A 690 3.79 6.61 -1.17
C ALA A 690 2.39 7.05 -1.58
N ALA A 691 2.31 7.95 -2.57
CA ALA A 691 1.03 8.48 -3.06
C ALA A 691 1.05 8.68 -4.58
N PRO A 692 -0.12 8.76 -5.24
CA PRO A 692 -0.21 9.03 -6.67
C PRO A 692 0.58 10.26 -7.10
N GLY A 693 1.49 10.10 -8.07
CA GLY A 693 2.30 11.21 -8.59
C GLY A 693 2.44 11.22 -10.12
N MET A 694 1.73 10.35 -10.83
CA MET A 694 1.71 10.27 -12.29
C MET A 694 0.28 10.35 -12.82
N MET A 695 0.09 10.93 -14.00
CA MET A 695 -1.22 11.10 -14.63
C MET A 695 -2.24 11.78 -13.69
N THR A 696 -1.80 12.81 -12.96
CA THR A 696 -2.63 13.45 -11.93
C THR A 696 -3.47 14.56 -12.54
N ALA A 697 -4.79 14.43 -12.48
CA ALA A 697 -5.70 15.49 -12.92
C ALA A 697 -5.75 16.62 -11.89
N SER A 698 -5.64 17.87 -12.36
CA SER A 698 -5.78 19.08 -11.54
C SER A 698 -6.13 20.28 -12.44
N THR A 699 -5.99 21.50 -11.92
CA THR A 699 -6.32 22.75 -12.60
C THR A 699 -5.14 23.73 -12.59
N ILE A 700 -5.04 24.59 -13.60
CA ILE A 700 -4.01 25.63 -13.75
C ILE A 700 -4.63 27.04 -13.72
N PRO A 701 -3.83 28.12 -13.67
CA PRO A 701 -4.35 29.48 -13.75
C PRO A 701 -5.29 29.70 -14.94
N GLY A 702 -6.34 30.48 -14.71
CA GLY A 702 -7.43 30.70 -15.68
C GLY A 702 -8.47 29.58 -15.77
N GLY A 703 -8.42 28.57 -14.89
CA GLY A 703 -9.50 27.57 -14.75
C GLY A 703 -9.44 26.40 -15.73
N VAL A 704 -8.28 26.13 -16.30
CA VAL A 704 -8.09 25.03 -17.27
C VAL A 704 -7.75 23.75 -16.54
N ASP A 705 -8.43 22.65 -16.87
CA ASP A 705 -8.09 21.33 -16.32
C ASP A 705 -6.94 20.69 -17.11
N CYS A 706 -6.03 20.05 -16.38
CA CYS A 706 -4.80 19.48 -16.91
C CYS A 706 -4.49 18.13 -16.27
N VAL A 707 -3.87 17.25 -17.05
CA VAL A 707 -3.23 16.03 -16.54
C VAL A 707 -1.74 16.28 -16.45
N PHE A 708 -1.17 16.12 -15.26
CA PHE A 708 0.24 16.35 -15.00
C PHE A 708 1.02 15.05 -14.86
N ALA A 709 2.34 15.16 -14.94
CA ALA A 709 3.26 14.05 -14.74
C ALA A 709 2.93 12.87 -15.68
N THR A 710 2.84 13.14 -16.99
CA THR A 710 2.51 12.15 -18.02
C THR A 710 3.67 11.21 -18.32
N ASP A 711 4.89 11.67 -18.09
CA ASP A 711 6.11 10.99 -18.55
C ASP A 711 6.99 10.48 -17.41
N ALA A 712 6.86 11.08 -16.22
CA ALA A 712 7.62 10.74 -15.02
C ALA A 712 6.80 11.05 -13.77
N SER A 713 6.93 10.21 -12.75
CA SER A 713 6.24 10.41 -11.48
C SER A 713 6.82 11.61 -10.72
N SER A 714 5.97 12.45 -10.13
CA SER A 714 6.36 13.63 -9.35
C SER A 714 5.90 13.55 -7.90
N THR A 715 6.86 13.62 -6.99
CA THR A 715 6.65 13.68 -5.53
C THR A 715 5.91 14.93 -5.10
N SER A 716 5.92 16.01 -5.89
CA SER A 716 5.14 17.22 -5.60
C SER A 716 3.63 16.95 -5.59
N PHE A 717 3.12 16.28 -6.61
CA PHE A 717 1.69 15.92 -6.69
C PHE A 717 1.31 14.84 -5.68
N ALA A 718 2.23 13.90 -5.42
CA ALA A 718 2.05 12.91 -4.35
C ALA A 718 1.93 13.59 -2.97
N THR A 719 2.76 14.60 -2.69
CA THR A 719 2.71 15.41 -1.45
C THR A 719 1.35 16.11 -1.30
N ALA A 720 0.77 16.58 -2.41
CA ALA A 720 -0.55 17.21 -2.43
C ALA A 720 -1.65 16.21 -2.02
N TYR A 721 -1.64 14.98 -2.54
CA TYR A 721 -2.61 13.95 -2.14
C TYR A 721 -2.52 13.59 -0.65
N VAL A 722 -1.30 13.43 -0.11
CA VAL A 722 -1.11 13.14 1.33
C VAL A 722 -1.49 14.34 2.20
N SER A 723 -1.24 15.57 1.74
CA SER A 723 -1.70 16.78 2.44
C SER A 723 -3.23 16.87 2.49
N ALA A 724 -3.90 16.43 1.42
CA ALA A 724 -5.35 16.32 1.39
C ALA A 724 -5.87 15.23 2.33
N GLU A 725 -5.25 14.04 2.34
CA GLU A 725 -5.56 12.99 3.34
C GLU A 725 -5.39 13.50 4.77
N ALA A 726 -4.30 14.22 5.05
CA ALA A 726 -4.06 14.84 6.35
C ALA A 726 -5.15 15.86 6.72
N ALA A 727 -5.63 16.65 5.75
CA ALA A 727 -6.74 17.57 5.97
C ALA A 727 -8.07 16.85 6.25
N LEU A 728 -8.34 15.74 5.55
CA LEU A 728 -9.51 14.89 5.83
C LEU A 728 -9.45 14.32 7.27
N ILE A 729 -8.28 13.84 7.68
CA ILE A 729 -8.04 13.30 9.03
C ILE A 729 -8.22 14.40 10.08
N ALA A 730 -7.59 15.56 9.91
CA ALA A 730 -7.69 16.68 10.85
C ALA A 730 -9.12 17.20 11.01
N ALA A 731 -9.92 17.21 9.94
CA ALA A 731 -11.33 17.60 9.99
C ALA A 731 -12.19 16.59 10.77
N ARG A 732 -11.90 15.29 10.62
CA ARG A 732 -12.61 14.20 11.33
C ARG A 732 -12.16 14.06 12.78
N TYR A 733 -10.89 14.33 13.07
CA TYR A 733 -10.25 14.16 14.37
C TYR A 733 -9.57 15.47 14.83
N PRO A 734 -10.33 16.55 15.05
CA PRO A 734 -9.77 17.87 15.36
C PRO A 734 -9.10 17.98 16.73
N SER A 735 -9.33 17.01 17.62
CA SER A 735 -8.69 16.94 18.95
C SER A 735 -7.36 16.20 18.95
N GLU A 736 -7.00 15.54 17.85
CA GLU A 736 -5.73 14.83 17.72
C GLU A 736 -4.58 15.79 17.40
N THR A 737 -3.38 15.40 17.80
CA THR A 737 -2.13 16.14 17.54
C THR A 737 -1.54 15.82 16.16
N PRO A 738 -0.62 16.64 15.63
CA PRO A 738 0.12 16.33 14.39
C PRO A 738 0.77 14.95 14.40
N ALA A 739 1.33 14.51 15.54
CA ALA A 739 1.90 13.19 15.69
C ALA A 739 0.88 12.06 15.53
N GLN A 740 -0.36 12.26 16.01
CA GLN A 740 -1.46 11.31 15.87
C GLN A 740 -1.98 11.28 14.42
N TRP A 741 -2.13 12.43 13.78
CA TRP A 741 -2.48 12.50 12.34
C TRP A 741 -1.41 11.82 11.47
N ARG A 742 -0.13 12.09 11.73
CA ARG A 742 1.01 11.39 11.11
C ARG A 742 0.90 9.88 11.34
N GLN A 743 0.67 9.45 12.58
CA GLN A 743 0.51 8.03 12.88
C GLN A 743 -0.66 7.40 12.11
N ARG A 744 -1.79 8.08 11.94
CA ARG A 744 -2.92 7.56 11.14
C ARG A 744 -2.51 7.28 9.71
N ILE A 745 -1.92 8.27 9.03
CA ILE A 745 -1.44 8.14 7.65
C ILE A 745 -0.52 6.93 7.51
N LEU A 746 0.46 6.81 8.42
CA LEU A 746 1.46 5.76 8.33
C LEU A 746 0.91 4.40 8.75
N VAL A 747 0.10 4.31 9.81
CA VAL A 747 -0.47 3.05 10.27
C VAL A 747 -1.53 2.54 9.31
N SER A 748 -2.29 3.41 8.63
CA SER A 748 -3.36 3.03 7.70
C SER A 748 -2.86 2.64 6.30
N ALA A 749 -1.67 3.07 5.90
CA ALA A 749 -1.11 2.81 4.58
C ALA A 749 -1.13 1.31 4.18
N ASN A 750 -1.45 1.04 2.91
CA ASN A 750 -1.46 -0.28 2.33
C ASN A 750 -0.03 -0.75 2.10
N ARG A 751 0.38 -1.81 2.81
CA ARG A 751 1.77 -2.29 2.82
C ARG A 751 1.87 -3.80 2.78
N PRO A 752 2.98 -4.33 2.23
CA PRO A 752 3.23 -5.77 2.23
C PRO A 752 3.50 -6.34 3.62
N HIS A 753 3.97 -5.56 4.58
CA HIS A 753 4.23 -6.09 5.91
C HIS A 753 3.92 -5.06 7.00
N SER A 754 2.93 -5.35 7.85
CA SER A 754 2.36 -4.37 8.78
C SER A 754 3.37 -3.71 9.73
N ASP A 755 4.43 -4.42 10.12
CA ASP A 755 5.46 -3.94 11.08
C ASP A 755 6.81 -3.55 10.42
N GLN A 756 6.90 -3.56 9.10
CA GLN A 756 8.15 -3.22 8.41
C GLN A 756 7.98 -1.98 7.53
N ARG A 757 8.96 -1.09 7.63
CA ARG A 757 9.16 0.06 6.75
C ARG A 757 10.28 -0.27 5.77
N ASN A 758 10.24 0.29 4.56
CA ASN A 758 11.37 0.28 3.63
C ASN A 758 11.69 1.68 3.10
N THR A 759 12.79 1.83 2.38
CA THR A 759 13.30 3.11 1.86
C THR A 759 12.70 3.55 0.53
N THR A 760 11.81 2.74 -0.06
CA THR A 760 11.20 2.99 -1.36
C THR A 760 9.76 3.48 -1.26
N ILE A 761 8.92 2.83 -0.44
CA ILE A 761 7.50 3.18 -0.20
C ILE A 761 7.22 3.56 1.26
N GLY A 762 8.23 3.56 2.13
CA GLY A 762 8.05 3.83 3.54
C GLY A 762 7.19 2.77 4.22
N TRP A 763 6.12 3.23 4.86
CA TRP A 763 5.08 2.42 5.51
C TRP A 763 3.96 1.99 4.55
N GLY A 764 4.08 2.26 3.25
CA GLY A 764 3.13 1.78 2.24
C GLY A 764 2.50 2.89 1.41
N ILE A 765 1.47 2.52 0.67
CA ILE A 765 0.68 3.41 -0.18
C ILE A 765 -0.44 4.04 0.65
N MET A 766 -0.68 5.34 0.53
CA MET A 766 -1.76 6.04 1.23
C MET A 766 -3.12 5.35 1.05
N ASP A 767 -3.93 5.35 2.11
CA ASP A 767 -5.29 4.77 2.11
C ASP A 767 -6.21 5.65 2.97
N PRO A 768 -6.76 6.74 2.39
CA PRO A 768 -7.57 7.71 3.12
C PRO A 768 -8.80 7.10 3.79
N GLN A 769 -9.45 6.13 3.14
CA GLN A 769 -10.62 5.47 3.72
C GLN A 769 -10.24 4.71 4.99
N ASN A 770 -9.14 3.96 4.96
CA ASN A 770 -8.65 3.28 6.15
C ASN A 770 -8.14 4.26 7.22
N ALA A 771 -7.52 5.38 6.83
CA ALA A 771 -7.02 6.41 7.75
C ALA A 771 -8.14 7.09 8.55
N LEU A 772 -9.29 7.34 7.90
CA LEU A 772 -10.48 7.91 8.52
C LEU A 772 -11.25 6.90 9.37
N ALA A 773 -11.20 5.61 9.03
CA ALA A 773 -11.92 4.57 9.76
C ALA A 773 -11.19 4.04 11.00
N LEU A 774 -9.85 4.06 11.01
CA LEU A 774 -9.01 3.47 12.05
C LEU A 774 -9.24 4.09 13.45
N SER A 775 -9.22 3.29 14.51
CA SER A 775 -9.03 3.77 15.89
C SER A 775 -7.57 3.60 16.25
N LEU A 776 -6.90 4.70 16.63
CA LEU A 776 -5.50 4.67 17.06
C LEU A 776 -5.31 3.94 18.39
N SER A 777 -4.18 3.26 18.52
CA SER A 777 -3.69 2.67 19.77
C SER A 777 -2.20 2.34 19.62
N ASP A 778 -1.47 2.35 20.72
CA ASP A 778 -0.06 1.93 20.78
C ASP A 778 0.13 0.42 20.53
N THR A 779 -0.96 -0.37 20.56
CA THR A 779 -0.95 -1.80 20.29
C THR A 779 -1.17 -2.15 18.82
N LEU A 780 -1.37 -1.15 17.95
CA LEU A 780 -1.47 -1.35 16.51
C LEU A 780 -0.14 -1.80 15.90
N ARG A 781 -0.24 -2.50 14.78
CA ARG A 781 0.92 -2.90 13.97
C ARG A 781 1.42 -1.73 13.14
N GLY A 782 2.74 -1.58 13.07
CA GLY A 782 3.40 -0.48 12.36
C GLY A 782 3.99 0.59 13.28
N PRO A 783 4.06 1.86 12.84
CA PRO A 783 4.71 2.92 13.59
C PRO A 783 3.90 3.36 14.80
N ARG A 784 4.60 3.63 15.89
CA ARG A 784 4.09 4.29 17.10
C ARG A 784 4.14 5.81 16.93
N LEU A 785 3.55 6.53 17.88
CA LEU A 785 3.53 8.00 17.91
C LEU A 785 4.93 8.65 17.81
N ASN A 786 5.96 7.99 18.34
CA ASN A 786 7.36 8.45 18.27
C ASN A 786 8.09 8.05 16.97
N GLY A 787 7.39 7.47 15.99
CA GLY A 787 7.97 6.99 14.73
C GLY A 787 8.68 5.64 14.82
N GLU A 788 8.76 5.01 16.00
CA GLU A 788 9.36 3.69 16.16
C GLU A 788 8.36 2.58 15.79
N ALA A 789 8.81 1.56 15.08
CA ALA A 789 8.01 0.36 14.86
C ALA A 789 7.76 -0.36 16.20
N ALA A 790 6.54 -0.85 16.43
CA ALA A 790 6.31 -1.79 17.52
C ALA A 790 7.16 -3.06 17.29
N MET A 791 8.31 -3.17 17.95
CA MET A 791 9.09 -4.41 17.98
C MET A 791 8.31 -5.46 18.77
N ARG A 792 7.32 -6.10 18.15
CA ARG A 792 7.04 -7.49 18.49
C ARG A 792 8.18 -8.28 17.87
N HIS A 793 9.08 -8.80 18.70
CA HIS A 793 9.92 -9.91 18.26
C HIS A 793 8.95 -10.92 17.69
N GLY A 794 8.95 -11.05 16.35
CA GLY A 794 8.19 -12.08 15.68
C GLY A 794 8.53 -13.35 16.43
N GLY A 795 7.54 -13.89 17.14
CA GLY A 795 7.64 -15.25 17.62
C GLY A 795 7.89 -16.02 16.35
N THR A 796 9.14 -16.42 16.11
CA THR A 796 9.38 -17.63 15.35
C THR A 796 8.37 -18.59 15.92
N ALA A 797 7.50 -19.15 15.07
CA ALA A 797 6.64 -20.24 15.48
C ALA A 797 7.59 -21.36 15.92
N SER A 798 8.02 -21.30 17.18
CA SER A 798 8.80 -22.31 17.83
C SER A 798 7.76 -23.34 18.18
N SER A 799 7.52 -24.24 17.23
CA SER A 799 7.09 -25.58 17.58
C SER A 799 8.19 -26.14 18.47
N ASP A 800 8.12 -25.85 19.77
CA ASP A 800 9.10 -26.21 20.82
C ASP A 800 9.06 -27.71 21.17
N LYS A 801 8.72 -28.54 20.18
CA LYS A 801 9.03 -29.96 20.19
C LYS A 801 9.80 -30.26 18.91
N PRO A 802 11.10 -30.61 18.99
CA PRO A 802 11.79 -31.14 17.82
C PRO A 802 10.96 -32.31 17.30
N LEU A 803 10.78 -32.39 15.98
CA LEU A 803 10.11 -33.52 15.37
C LEU A 803 10.96 -34.77 15.61
N ILE A 804 10.67 -35.51 16.69
CA ILE A 804 11.38 -36.74 17.01
C ILE A 804 10.86 -37.81 16.05
N LEU A 805 11.59 -38.03 14.95
CA LEU A 805 11.38 -39.15 14.06
C LEU A 805 11.63 -40.45 14.83
N HIS A 806 10.54 -41.09 15.28
CA HIS A 806 10.63 -42.43 15.84
C HIS A 806 10.88 -43.38 14.67
N ARG A 807 12.07 -44.00 14.64
CA ARG A 807 12.35 -45.07 13.69
C ARG A 807 11.29 -46.15 13.91
N ARG A 808 10.32 -46.27 13.00
CA ARG A 808 9.39 -47.39 12.97
C ARG A 808 10.23 -48.64 12.79
N HIS A 809 10.40 -49.39 13.87
CA HIS A 809 11.15 -50.64 13.85
C HIS A 809 10.32 -51.65 13.04
N ASP A 810 10.69 -51.82 11.78
CA ASP A 810 10.07 -52.80 10.88
C ASP A 810 10.56 -54.20 11.27
N SER A 811 9.80 -54.87 12.15
CA SER A 811 10.10 -56.21 12.65
C SER A 811 10.20 -57.28 11.55
N ASP A 812 9.63 -57.00 10.37
CA ASP A 812 9.67 -57.92 9.22
C ASP A 812 11.03 -57.93 8.51
N ALA A 813 11.79 -56.83 8.57
CA ALA A 813 13.10 -56.75 7.92
C ALA A 813 14.12 -57.66 8.62
N THR A 814 14.09 -57.73 9.95
CA THR A 814 14.99 -58.58 10.73
C THR A 814 14.66 -60.06 10.54
N MET A 815 13.37 -60.41 10.41
CA MET A 815 12.94 -61.79 10.16
C MET A 815 13.33 -62.28 8.75
N LYS A 816 13.28 -61.39 7.74
CA LYS A 816 13.74 -61.70 6.37
C LYS A 816 15.27 -61.88 6.29
N ILE A 817 16.05 -61.10 7.03
CA ILE A 817 17.51 -61.25 7.09
C ILE A 817 17.89 -62.56 7.78
N ILE A 818 17.24 -62.90 8.90
CA ILE A 818 17.50 -64.17 9.61
C ILE A 818 17.13 -65.36 8.72
N ALA A 819 15.96 -65.33 8.07
CA ALA A 819 15.55 -66.37 7.13
C ALA A 819 16.53 -66.53 5.96
N GLY A 820 17.01 -65.42 5.39
CA GLY A 820 18.01 -65.43 4.32
C GLY A 820 19.33 -66.07 4.75
N VAL A 821 19.86 -65.69 5.92
CA VAL A 821 21.13 -66.24 6.45
C VAL A 821 21.01 -67.73 6.77
N THR A 822 19.89 -68.18 7.35
CA THR A 822 19.65 -69.62 7.60
C THR A 822 19.56 -70.42 6.31
N THR A 823 18.95 -69.86 5.26
CA THR A 823 18.81 -70.57 3.97
C THR A 823 20.18 -70.76 3.29
N VAL A 824 21.04 -69.74 3.34
CA VAL A 824 22.40 -69.82 2.79
C VAL A 824 23.27 -70.80 3.59
N THR A 825 23.18 -70.81 4.92
CA THR A 825 23.95 -71.76 5.74
C THR A 825 23.51 -73.21 5.53
N VAL A 826 22.20 -73.47 5.43
CA VAL A 826 21.68 -74.80 5.11
C VAL A 826 22.14 -75.26 3.72
N LEU A 827 22.10 -74.38 2.71
CA LEU A 827 22.59 -74.70 1.36
C LEU A 827 24.09 -75.03 1.35
N CYS A 828 24.91 -74.27 2.09
CA CYS A 828 26.34 -74.58 2.23
C CYS A 828 26.59 -75.90 2.96
N MET A 829 25.81 -76.23 4.00
CA MET A 829 25.91 -77.52 4.70
C MET A 829 25.48 -78.70 3.81
N CYS A 830 24.43 -78.53 2.99
CA CYS A 830 24.02 -79.55 2.03
C CYS A 830 25.06 -79.75 0.92
N ALA A 831 25.64 -78.67 0.40
CA ALA A 831 26.68 -78.73 -0.63
C ALA A 831 27.96 -79.41 -0.11
N THR A 832 28.39 -79.08 1.11
CA THR A 832 29.55 -79.72 1.75
C THR A 832 29.29 -81.20 2.05
N SER A 833 28.09 -81.55 2.53
CA SER A 833 27.68 -82.94 2.76
C SER A 833 27.64 -83.75 1.46
N TRP A 834 27.16 -83.15 0.37
CA TRP A 834 27.12 -83.76 -0.96
C TRP A 834 28.52 -83.97 -1.54
N LEU A 835 29.42 -82.99 -1.39
CA LEU A 835 30.83 -83.11 -1.77
C LEU A 835 31.56 -84.21 -0.98
N LEU A 836 31.29 -84.33 0.32
CA LEU A 836 31.83 -85.39 1.17
C LEU A 836 31.28 -86.78 0.78
N ALA A 837 30.00 -86.87 0.41
CA ALA A 837 29.39 -88.11 -0.07
C ALA A 837 29.96 -88.54 -1.45
N MET A 838 30.24 -87.59 -2.34
CA MET A 838 30.89 -87.88 -3.62
C MET A 838 32.34 -88.34 -3.45
N ARG A 839 33.11 -87.71 -2.55
CA ARG A 839 34.48 -88.18 -2.20
C ARG A 839 34.50 -89.61 -1.65
N ARG A 840 33.48 -90.02 -0.88
CA ARG A 840 33.35 -91.40 -0.38
C ARG A 840 32.96 -92.41 -1.47
N ARG A 841 32.29 -91.98 -2.54
CA ARG A 841 31.95 -92.85 -3.69
C ARG A 841 33.12 -93.06 -4.65
N THR A 842 34.04 -92.09 -4.77
CA THR A 842 35.25 -92.23 -5.60
C THR A 842 36.37 -93.06 -4.94
N ALA A 843 36.31 -93.32 -3.63
CA ALA A 843 37.28 -94.15 -2.91
C ALA A 843 36.91 -95.66 -2.86
N LYS A 844 35.87 -96.09 -3.58
CA LYS A 844 35.38 -97.48 -3.64
C LYS A 844 35.31 -98.06 -5.06
N LYS A 845 36.13 -97.55 -5.98
CA LYS A 845 36.40 -98.20 -7.27
C LYS A 845 37.88 -98.49 -7.41
#